data_AF-A0AAE8IVH2-F1
#
_entry.id   AF-A0AAE8IVH2-F1
#
_cell.length_a   1.000
_cell.length_b   1.000
_cell.length_c   1.000
_cell.angle_alpha   90.00
_cell.angle_beta   90.00
_cell.angle_gamma   90.00
#
_symmetry.space_group_name_H-M   'P 1'
#
loop_
_entity.id
_entity.type
_entity.pdbx_description
1 polymer ?
#
loop_
_entity_poly.entity_id
_entity_poly.type
_entity_poly.pdbx_seq_one_letter_code
_entity_poly.pdbx_strand_id
1 'polypeptide(L)'
;MHSILAARTDFSVGESILTTKRLIKNAVDAGAKAVAMTDTMSITGMIDFTNKAKAEGLKPVIGCRLRLSDDPTWRPGDGEKKKDMPRSYFLTVYALKEVGMKAIFRLLTLANSDDRFYYEAKLGFEDLYKELAKIAPDDLAIVLGDAHSILEHPEYTKIVDELETRVTHLYAPLIPVSTPYYGRLNQIALGEFARQNIKPIVVRPAFYGQGEADTQEIMTAISDNNKITDGWFKSRFNRDMHIMGSGELVGEMKKAVAHLVKRGMAASYVADCFKQGLLNTAELVDLVEYEWKKADVSLPVMAPNEFAAVVEECKKGWKERFDAPIFGHQPGAKELVEVYKPRLAYELETLKRLNFSGYFLLVQDVVQFAKKSGIMVGPGRGSVGGSLVAYLMGITECDPIRFGLLFERFINPERIDLPDADLDFMSERRHEVFEYLTKKYGAARVAGVNNYGTLGSASAIRDVGRVTLIPEKDFSVSKFVPKLHGQNVPLPEARKQVKEIDDFANNYPTHYPMMERLEGTIRNFGQHAGGVIVAGVDIVDRAVVERRKEGNVVCWDKRIVEDQGLVKMDVLGLNTLDHMTLALEYIRENTGKRIDLNRIPLDDEKVLANFAKANTTAIFQFESGGMRRLLKELGSTGVITFEDITACTALYRPGPIESGMMDSFYLRKQGNEEIEYDHPLMEPVLEETFGVIVYQEQVMKISQVIAGYSGAAADKLRKIMGKKLPEEMKKERKKFCDGCVATIGCTEDWAGALFDKIEGFAGYGFNKSHSVEYTLISYQSMYLKTYYPAEFYAAALTVQKEEKLTGIIRDAKALGIEVSMPDINISTNRFEMATSVRLVMPLQRIKGLSEKATNAILAARKAGPFVDKNDFLSRVEKRVCNKRVQEALDLVGAFSRIESGQAPANDPSRIKDQIELLPGLIAAHVPVDHDLNKDKDTKAALGELVDEYRAAHGPKATTADGYPVKPFFGKSADFMIISDAPGNEEDTGGIMGFSISNNAVVEAIETASLDRHNAYWTALIKRPKRGKQVTPDEIKTYEPYLEREIELLQPPVIVLLGSTTVRHFFPDFKGKASEQAGKVIYSKKYDANIIIGFSPGEIYHDPDKQENMNQVFAAVADCLS
;
A
#
# COMPACT_ATOMS: atom_id res chain seq x y z
N MET A 1 21.06 4.25 41.54
CA MET A 1 19.95 4.23 40.57
C MET A 1 20.36 3.30 39.44
N HIS A 2 19.50 2.37 39.00
CA HIS A 2 19.82 1.52 37.83
C HIS A 2 19.36 2.24 36.55
N SER A 3 20.28 2.42 35.60
CA SER A 3 20.05 3.15 34.36
C SER A 3 20.54 2.32 33.17
N ILE A 4 19.76 2.28 32.10
CA ILE A 4 20.12 1.62 30.84
C ILE A 4 20.52 2.72 29.86
N LEU A 5 21.79 2.79 29.46
CA LEU A 5 22.30 3.93 28.69
C LEU A 5 22.65 3.65 27.23
N ALA A 6 22.70 2.39 26.80
CA ALA A 6 23.14 2.02 25.44
C ALA A 6 22.16 1.07 24.73
N ALA A 7 20.86 1.32 24.87
CA ALA A 7 19.83 0.53 24.20
C ALA A 7 19.56 1.07 22.80
N ARG A 8 19.52 0.15 21.82
CA ARG A 8 19.06 0.44 20.46
C ARG A 8 17.67 -0.14 20.28
N THR A 9 16.87 0.56 19.50
CA THR A 9 15.57 0.09 19.07
C THR A 9 15.65 -0.47 17.66
N ASP A 10 14.56 -1.06 17.19
CA ASP A 10 14.42 -1.54 15.82
C ASP A 10 14.52 -0.43 14.76
N PHE A 11 14.54 0.86 15.13
CA PHE A 11 14.94 1.95 14.25
C PHE A 11 16.43 1.93 13.88
N SER A 12 17.27 1.19 14.62
CA SER A 12 18.58 0.72 14.17
C SER A 12 18.38 -0.52 13.29
N VAL A 13 17.85 -0.30 12.08
CA VAL A 13 17.35 -1.35 11.17
C VAL A 13 18.37 -2.47 10.98
N GLY A 14 17.95 -3.71 11.29
CA GLY A 14 18.79 -4.90 11.19
C GLY A 14 19.76 -5.10 12.36
N GLU A 15 20.14 -4.06 13.11
CA GLU A 15 21.01 -4.15 14.29
C GLU A 15 20.24 -4.54 15.56
N SER A 16 18.97 -4.14 15.69
CA SER A 16 18.13 -4.43 16.84
C SER A 16 16.73 -4.88 16.44
N ILE A 17 16.11 -5.67 17.33
CA ILE A 17 14.70 -6.11 17.25
C ILE A 17 13.89 -5.64 18.47
N LEU A 18 14.45 -4.74 19.29
CA LEU A 18 13.74 -4.12 20.40
C LEU A 18 12.87 -3.00 19.87
N THR A 19 11.57 -3.26 19.70
CA THR A 19 10.63 -2.14 19.51
C THR A 19 10.67 -1.22 20.73
N THR A 20 10.34 0.06 20.57
CA THR A 20 10.24 1.01 21.70
C THR A 20 9.40 0.44 22.86
N LYS A 21 8.29 -0.24 22.55
CA LYS A 21 7.42 -0.90 23.53
C LYS A 21 8.16 -2.01 24.29
N ARG A 22 8.92 -2.86 23.59
CA ARG A 22 9.69 -3.95 24.20
C ARG A 22 10.84 -3.42 25.04
N LEU A 23 11.53 -2.37 24.56
CA LEU A 23 12.58 -1.69 25.31
C LEU A 23 12.07 -1.17 26.65
N ILE A 24 10.96 -0.41 26.64
CA ILE A 24 10.38 0.15 27.87
C ILE A 24 9.94 -0.96 28.83
N LYS A 25 9.21 -1.98 28.32
CA LYS A 25 8.78 -3.11 29.15
C LYS A 25 9.97 -3.80 29.83
N ASN A 26 11.00 -4.15 29.06
CA ASN A 26 12.18 -4.83 29.58
C ASN A 26 12.95 -3.96 30.59
N ALA A 27 12.97 -2.63 30.40
CA ALA A 27 13.58 -1.70 31.34
C ALA A 27 12.84 -1.65 32.68
N VAL A 28 11.50 -1.65 32.66
CA VAL A 28 10.66 -1.73 33.86
C VAL A 28 10.91 -3.05 34.59
N ASP A 29 10.88 -4.17 33.86
CA ASP A 29 11.11 -5.50 34.42
C ASP A 29 12.51 -5.62 35.06
N ALA A 30 13.52 -4.93 34.51
CA ALA A 30 14.88 -4.86 35.03
C ALA A 30 15.03 -3.91 36.25
N GLY A 31 13.97 -3.20 36.65
CA GLY A 31 13.98 -2.25 37.76
C GLY A 31 14.73 -0.95 37.46
N ALA A 32 14.87 -0.58 36.19
CA ALA A 32 15.50 0.67 35.78
C ALA A 32 14.68 1.89 36.24
N LYS A 33 15.35 3.04 36.40
CA LYS A 33 14.71 4.34 36.66
C LYS A 33 14.90 5.31 35.51
N ALA A 34 15.91 5.07 34.67
CA ALA A 34 16.16 5.80 33.45
C ALA A 34 16.54 4.83 32.34
N VAL A 35 16.15 5.18 31.11
CA VAL A 35 16.47 4.42 29.91
C VAL A 35 16.86 5.40 28.82
N ALA A 36 17.94 5.10 28.10
CA ALA A 36 18.40 5.86 26.97
C ALA A 36 18.14 5.11 25.67
N MET A 37 17.64 5.82 24.67
CA MET A 37 17.60 5.36 23.29
C MET A 37 18.81 5.92 22.56
N THR A 38 19.69 5.05 22.06
CA THR A 38 20.94 5.40 21.39
C THR A 38 21.05 4.70 20.04
N ASP A 39 20.03 4.89 19.21
CA ASP A 39 19.98 4.28 17.88
C ASP A 39 21.18 4.69 17.01
N THR A 40 21.62 3.78 16.14
CA THR A 40 22.73 4.02 15.23
C THR A 40 22.27 4.93 14.09
N MET A 41 22.85 6.13 14.01
CA MET A 41 22.56 7.13 12.98
C MET A 41 21.06 7.47 12.82
N SER A 42 20.28 7.39 13.90
CA SER A 42 18.84 7.63 13.86
C SER A 42 18.35 8.15 15.21
N ILE A 43 17.35 9.03 15.16
CA ILE A 43 16.54 9.46 16.33
C ILE A 43 15.05 9.22 16.07
N THR A 44 14.74 8.42 15.07
CA THR A 44 13.39 8.26 14.52
C THR A 44 12.39 7.77 15.59
N GLY A 45 12.81 6.85 16.45
CA GLY A 45 11.99 6.32 17.55
C GLY A 45 11.79 7.27 18.74
N MET A 46 12.43 8.44 18.77
CA MET A 46 12.58 9.30 19.96
C MET A 46 11.25 9.65 20.63
N ILE A 47 10.25 10.04 19.84
CA ILE A 47 9.00 10.59 20.36
C ILE A 47 8.12 9.49 20.94
N ASP A 48 7.98 8.39 20.20
CA ASP A 48 7.26 7.21 20.65
C ASP A 48 7.93 6.56 21.87
N PHE A 49 9.27 6.49 21.88
CA PHE A 49 10.07 6.09 23.03
C PHE A 49 9.83 6.98 24.25
N THR A 50 9.92 8.31 24.08
CA THR A 50 9.75 9.28 25.17
C THR A 50 8.37 9.17 25.82
N ASN A 51 7.32 9.12 24.99
CA ASN A 51 5.94 9.05 25.48
C ASN A 51 5.69 7.74 26.27
N LYS A 52 6.18 6.61 25.76
CA LYS A 52 6.07 5.31 26.45
C LYS A 52 6.89 5.26 27.73
N ALA A 53 8.11 5.80 27.74
CA ALA A 53 8.94 5.88 28.93
C ALA A 53 8.27 6.68 30.05
N LYS A 54 7.76 7.88 29.72
CA LYS A 54 7.05 8.75 30.67
C LYS A 54 5.80 8.07 31.24
N ALA A 55 5.04 7.36 30.41
CA ALA A 55 3.83 6.64 30.84
C ALA A 55 4.13 5.57 31.90
N GLU A 56 5.30 4.95 31.86
CA GLU A 56 5.76 3.93 32.82
C GLU A 56 6.64 4.51 33.95
N GLY A 57 6.76 5.84 34.05
CA GLY A 57 7.53 6.52 35.10
C GLY A 57 9.06 6.37 34.98
N LEU A 58 9.57 6.04 33.79
CA LEU A 58 11.00 6.03 33.50
C LEU A 58 11.45 7.41 33.01
N LYS A 59 12.64 7.88 33.43
CA LYS A 59 13.28 9.07 32.83
C LYS A 59 13.83 8.72 31.44
N PRO A 60 13.29 9.27 30.33
CA PRO A 60 13.83 9.05 29.00
C PRO A 60 15.10 9.88 28.80
N VAL A 61 16.12 9.26 28.20
CA VAL A 61 17.33 9.95 27.74
C VAL A 61 17.46 9.73 26.24
N ILE A 62 17.67 10.81 25.49
CA ILE A 62 17.82 10.73 24.04
C ILE A 62 19.29 10.83 23.69
N GLY A 63 19.78 9.85 22.95
CA GLY A 63 21.11 9.86 22.37
C GLY A 63 21.12 9.31 20.95
N CYS A 64 22.29 9.33 20.36
CA CYS A 64 22.52 8.76 19.04
C CYS A 64 23.92 8.18 18.99
N ARG A 65 24.06 6.98 18.44
CA ARG A 65 25.37 6.41 18.13
C ARG A 65 25.79 6.89 16.75
N LEU A 66 26.79 7.77 16.72
CA LEU A 66 27.31 8.39 15.50
C LEU A 66 28.39 7.52 14.86
N ARG A 67 28.32 7.38 13.54
CA ARG A 67 29.29 6.70 12.68
C ARG A 67 30.25 7.74 12.08
N LEU A 68 31.54 7.58 12.37
CA LEU A 68 32.62 8.45 11.92
C LEU A 68 33.57 7.68 11.00
N SER A 69 34.10 8.35 9.98
CA SER A 69 35.06 7.80 9.01
C SER A 69 36.11 8.86 8.67
N ASP A 70 37.34 8.44 8.39
CA ASP A 70 38.41 9.33 7.92
C ASP A 70 38.08 9.93 6.56
N ASP A 71 37.45 9.14 5.70
CA ASP A 71 36.88 9.61 4.44
C ASP A 71 35.37 9.31 4.41
N PRO A 72 34.53 10.26 4.87
CA PRO A 72 33.09 10.12 4.84
C PRO A 72 32.51 10.32 3.44
N THR A 73 33.31 10.77 2.46
CA THR A 73 32.91 10.97 1.08
C THR A 73 33.28 9.82 0.16
N TRP A 74 34.03 8.83 0.66
CA TRP A 74 34.49 7.69 -0.13
C TRP A 74 33.37 7.03 -0.94
N ARG A 75 33.67 6.78 -2.22
CA ARG A 75 32.88 6.03 -3.20
C ARG A 75 33.83 5.04 -3.88
N PRO A 76 33.39 3.82 -4.26
CA PRO A 76 34.24 2.85 -4.92
C PRO A 76 34.71 3.39 -6.28
N GLY A 77 36.03 3.44 -6.47
CA GLY A 77 36.64 3.63 -7.78
C GLY A 77 36.60 2.37 -8.65
N ASP A 78 37.20 2.45 -9.85
CA ASP A 78 37.29 1.32 -10.76
C ASP A 78 38.04 0.14 -10.10
N GLY A 79 37.35 -0.98 -9.92
CA GLY A 79 37.91 -2.20 -9.32
C GLY A 79 37.81 -2.29 -7.78
N GLU A 80 37.41 -1.22 -7.10
CA GLU A 80 37.20 -1.21 -5.65
C GLU A 80 35.83 -1.81 -5.27
N LYS A 81 35.76 -2.45 -4.11
CA LYS A 81 34.55 -3.09 -3.57
C LYS A 81 34.21 -2.49 -2.21
N LYS A 82 33.00 -2.78 -1.70
CA LYS A 82 32.54 -2.33 -0.37
C LYS A 82 33.53 -2.66 0.76
N LYS A 83 34.29 -3.75 0.65
CA LYS A 83 35.32 -4.15 1.64
C LYS A 83 36.52 -3.19 1.72
N ASP A 84 36.76 -2.42 0.66
CA ASP A 84 37.86 -1.45 0.55
C ASP A 84 37.45 -0.08 1.08
N MET A 85 36.16 0.08 1.46
CA MET A 85 35.65 1.27 2.13
C MET A 85 36.41 1.52 3.43
N PRO A 86 36.80 2.79 3.71
CA PRO A 86 37.41 3.17 4.98
C PRO A 86 36.61 2.67 6.18
N ARG A 87 37.34 2.20 7.19
CA ARG A 87 36.75 1.67 8.40
C ARG A 87 35.96 2.77 9.12
N SER A 88 34.76 2.42 9.57
CA SER A 88 33.97 3.29 10.43
C SER A 88 34.26 3.06 11.91
N TYR A 89 34.21 4.14 12.67
CA TYR A 89 34.34 4.21 14.12
C TYR A 89 33.08 4.83 14.72
N PHE A 90 32.83 4.58 16.00
CA PHE A 90 31.60 5.04 16.64
C PHE A 90 31.86 5.71 17.97
N LEU A 91 31.06 6.73 18.26
CA LEU A 91 30.86 7.30 19.58
C LEU A 91 29.36 7.50 19.81
N THR A 92 28.95 7.70 21.06
CA THR A 92 27.56 7.96 21.41
C THR A 92 27.44 9.36 21.99
N VAL A 93 26.53 10.16 21.45
CA VAL A 93 26.18 11.48 21.97
C VAL A 93 24.85 11.42 22.71
N TYR A 94 24.71 12.16 23.80
CA TYR A 94 23.47 12.28 24.58
C TYR A 94 23.06 13.75 24.62
N ALA A 95 21.80 14.02 24.28
CA ALA A 95 21.23 15.36 24.35
C ALA A 95 21.02 15.76 25.81
N LEU A 96 21.84 16.69 26.31
CA LEU A 96 21.66 17.25 27.65
C LEU A 96 20.65 18.39 27.62
N LYS A 97 20.66 19.20 26.54
CA LYS A 97 19.77 20.36 26.34
C LYS A 97 19.18 20.37 24.92
N GLU A 98 18.18 21.22 24.70
CA GLU A 98 17.51 21.42 23.39
C GLU A 98 18.51 21.76 22.26
N VAL A 99 19.50 22.60 22.56
CA VAL A 99 20.54 22.99 21.59
C VAL A 99 21.37 21.77 21.15
N GLY A 100 21.70 20.89 22.10
CA GLY A 100 22.36 19.61 21.82
C GLY A 100 21.52 18.69 20.93
N MET A 101 20.20 18.61 21.17
CA MET A 101 19.31 17.84 20.29
C MET A 101 19.30 18.38 18.86
N LYS A 102 19.25 19.70 18.68
CA LYS A 102 19.34 20.33 17.35
C LYS A 102 20.69 20.09 16.67
N ALA A 103 21.78 20.02 17.43
CA ALA A 103 23.08 19.62 16.88
C ALA A 103 23.05 18.18 16.35
N ILE A 104 22.39 17.25 17.06
CA ILE A 104 22.18 15.88 16.58
C ILE A 104 21.34 15.88 15.30
N PHE A 105 20.28 16.70 15.20
CA PHE A 105 19.50 16.82 13.95
C PHE A 105 20.36 17.26 12.76
N ARG A 106 21.22 18.28 12.96
CA ARG A 106 22.14 18.77 11.92
C ARG A 106 23.18 17.72 11.53
N LEU A 107 23.78 17.03 12.48
CA LEU A 107 24.75 15.95 12.21
C LEU A 107 24.11 14.80 11.43
N LEU A 108 22.94 14.34 11.84
CA LEU A 108 22.25 13.26 11.14
C LEU A 108 21.75 13.69 9.76
N THR A 109 21.33 14.94 9.60
CA THR A 109 20.95 15.50 8.30
C THR A 109 22.15 15.54 7.35
N LEU A 110 23.31 16.00 7.84
CA LEU A 110 24.54 15.97 7.07
C LEU A 110 24.96 14.53 6.73
N ALA A 111 24.83 13.58 7.66
CA ALA A 111 25.17 12.18 7.37
C ALA A 111 24.33 11.55 6.26
N ASN A 112 23.12 12.08 6.02
CA ASN A 112 22.17 11.64 5.00
C ASN A 112 22.16 12.55 3.75
N SER A 113 23.16 13.42 3.56
CA SER A 113 23.33 14.21 2.34
C SER A 113 23.93 13.39 1.20
N ASP A 114 23.78 13.87 -0.04
CA ASP A 114 24.24 13.17 -1.26
C ASP A 114 25.74 12.84 -1.26
N ASP A 115 26.57 13.70 -0.65
CA ASP A 115 28.02 13.54 -0.56
C ASP A 115 28.46 12.62 0.59
N ARG A 116 27.65 12.46 1.64
CA ARG A 116 27.96 11.60 2.80
C ARG A 116 27.36 10.20 2.67
N PHE A 117 26.14 10.08 2.17
CA PHE A 117 25.41 8.82 2.10
C PHE A 117 25.72 8.07 0.78
N TYR A 118 26.20 6.82 0.89
CA TYR A 118 26.35 5.91 -0.26
C TYR A 118 25.86 4.50 0.07
N TYR A 119 26.64 3.76 0.87
CA TYR A 119 26.21 2.48 1.42
C TYR A 119 25.52 2.66 2.79
N GLU A 120 25.97 3.63 3.56
CA GLU A 120 25.52 3.92 4.92
C GLU A 120 25.75 5.41 5.25
N ALA A 121 24.96 5.95 6.17
CA ALA A 121 25.11 7.31 6.67
C ALA A 121 26.37 7.43 7.53
N LYS A 122 27.25 8.38 7.22
CA LYS A 122 28.56 8.56 7.86
C LYS A 122 28.96 10.04 7.94
N LEU A 123 29.79 10.36 8.94
CA LEU A 123 30.31 11.70 9.18
C LEU A 123 31.84 11.67 9.22
N GLY A 124 32.48 12.79 8.88
CA GLY A 124 33.89 13.00 9.18
C GLY A 124 34.08 13.45 10.62
N PHE A 125 35.27 13.23 11.19
CA PHE A 125 35.63 13.80 12.49
C PHE A 125 35.53 15.33 12.50
N GLU A 126 35.96 15.99 11.41
CA GLU A 126 35.82 17.44 11.23
C GLU A 126 34.36 17.92 11.19
N ASP A 127 33.43 17.11 10.65
CA ASP A 127 32.01 17.44 10.64
C ASP A 127 31.49 17.54 12.09
N LEU A 128 31.89 16.59 12.95
CA LEU A 128 31.57 16.60 14.37
C LEU A 128 32.20 17.81 15.09
N TYR A 129 33.49 18.07 14.90
CA TYR A 129 34.19 19.17 15.58
C TYR A 129 33.60 20.53 15.24
N LYS A 130 33.25 20.75 13.98
CA LYS A 130 32.60 22.00 13.53
C LYS A 130 31.24 22.18 14.14
N GLU A 131 30.49 21.11 14.36
CA GLU A 131 29.18 21.21 14.99
C GLU A 131 29.30 21.45 16.50
N LEU A 132 30.22 20.75 17.18
CA LEU A 132 30.49 20.98 18.60
C LEU A 132 30.96 22.41 18.88
N ALA A 133 31.71 23.03 17.96
CA ALA A 133 32.14 24.42 18.08
C ALA A 133 31.00 25.46 17.99
N LYS A 134 29.80 25.06 17.55
CA LYS A 134 28.62 25.96 17.45
C LYS A 134 27.73 25.94 18.69
N ILE A 135 27.97 25.00 19.61
CA ILE A 135 27.14 24.77 20.79
C ILE A 135 27.96 24.98 22.07
N ALA A 136 27.29 25.07 23.22
CA ALA A 136 27.98 25.14 24.50
C ALA A 136 28.59 23.77 24.86
N PRO A 137 29.75 23.72 25.54
CA PRO A 137 30.40 22.46 25.94
C PRO A 137 29.56 21.53 26.82
N ASP A 138 28.48 22.04 27.44
CA ASP A 138 27.56 21.31 28.31
C ASP A 138 26.19 21.02 27.66
N ASP A 139 26.03 21.27 26.35
CA ASP A 139 24.81 20.94 25.60
C ASP A 139 24.69 19.44 25.26
N LEU A 140 25.83 18.75 25.17
CA LEU A 140 25.96 17.32 24.87
C LEU A 140 26.92 16.62 25.81
N ALA A 141 26.64 15.36 26.11
CA ALA A 141 27.62 14.42 26.67
C ALA A 141 28.06 13.42 25.61
N ILE A 142 29.34 13.03 25.65
CA ILE A 142 29.93 12.09 24.69
C ILE A 142 30.53 10.88 25.42
N VAL A 143 30.13 9.70 24.97
CA VAL A 143 30.77 8.42 25.33
C VAL A 143 31.56 7.94 24.12
N LEU A 144 32.83 7.60 24.30
CA LEU A 144 33.79 7.28 23.21
C LEU A 144 33.48 5.99 22.41
N GLY A 145 32.30 5.41 22.55
CA GLY A 145 31.78 4.31 21.74
C GLY A 145 31.89 2.94 22.39
N ASP A 146 30.85 2.12 22.19
CA ASP A 146 30.76 0.77 22.74
C ASP A 146 31.46 -0.27 21.85
N ALA A 147 30.87 -0.65 20.72
CA ALA A 147 31.48 -1.48 19.70
C ALA A 147 32.00 -0.60 18.56
N HIS A 148 33.11 -1.02 17.96
CA HIS A 148 33.88 -0.25 16.98
C HIS A 148 34.17 1.17 17.47
N SER A 149 34.59 1.28 18.72
CA SER A 149 34.82 2.54 19.42
C SER A 149 35.86 3.39 18.71
N ILE A 150 35.76 4.73 18.85
CA ILE A 150 36.84 5.62 18.41
C ILE A 150 38.18 5.34 19.11
N LEU A 151 38.19 4.68 20.28
CA LEU A 151 39.42 4.25 20.98
C LEU A 151 40.21 3.20 20.19
N GLU A 152 39.60 2.57 19.19
CA GLU A 152 40.27 1.67 18.26
C GLU A 152 40.90 2.39 17.06
N HIS A 153 40.67 3.69 16.92
CA HIS A 153 41.26 4.50 15.85
C HIS A 153 42.78 4.60 16.05
N PRO A 154 43.62 4.47 15.00
CA PRO A 154 45.07 4.59 15.13
C PRO A 154 45.52 5.91 15.76
N GLU A 155 44.78 6.98 15.51
CA GLU A 155 45.00 8.33 16.05
C GLU A 155 43.97 8.73 17.13
N TYR A 156 43.40 7.78 17.87
CA TYR A 156 42.36 8.08 18.86
C TYR A 156 42.79 9.14 19.89
N THR A 157 44.08 9.20 20.25
CA THR A 157 44.60 10.20 21.18
C THR A 157 44.34 11.63 20.68
N LYS A 158 44.59 11.90 19.39
CA LYS A 158 44.31 13.21 18.78
C LYS A 158 42.82 13.52 18.78
N ILE A 159 42.00 12.52 18.45
CA ILE A 159 40.53 12.66 18.45
C ILE A 159 40.03 13.01 19.86
N VAL A 160 40.55 12.32 20.88
CA VAL A 160 40.19 12.57 22.28
C VAL A 160 40.63 13.97 22.72
N ASP A 161 41.84 14.41 22.36
CA ASP A 161 42.33 15.77 22.65
C ASP A 161 41.41 16.84 22.05
N GLU A 162 40.97 16.67 20.80
CA GLU A 162 40.01 17.58 20.14
C GLU A 162 38.64 17.57 20.84
N LEU A 163 38.18 16.43 21.34
CA LEU A 163 36.92 16.35 22.08
C LEU A 163 37.01 16.99 23.47
N GLU A 164 38.09 16.76 24.22
CA GLU A 164 38.29 17.34 25.56
C GLU A 164 38.28 18.87 25.58
N THR A 165 38.67 19.50 24.47
CA THR A 165 38.64 20.97 24.33
C THR A 165 37.26 21.53 23.99
N ARG A 166 36.30 20.67 23.59
CA ARG A 166 35.00 21.08 23.05
C ARG A 166 33.82 20.66 23.92
N VAL A 167 33.94 19.60 24.70
CA VAL A 167 32.86 19.10 25.56
C VAL A 167 33.30 18.97 27.01
N THR A 168 32.41 19.33 27.94
CA THR A 168 32.66 19.21 29.38
C THR A 168 32.42 17.79 29.88
N HIS A 169 31.46 17.08 29.28
CA HIS A 169 31.02 15.76 29.74
C HIS A 169 31.51 14.66 28.79
N LEU A 170 32.77 14.27 28.94
CA LEU A 170 33.42 13.23 28.15
C LEU A 170 33.66 11.96 28.99
N TYR A 171 33.28 10.81 28.43
CA TYR A 171 33.35 9.53 29.15
C TYR A 171 34.00 8.43 28.31
N ALA A 172 34.93 7.68 28.91
CA ALA A 172 35.43 6.44 28.32
C ALA A 172 34.60 5.24 28.82
N PRO A 173 34.10 4.38 27.91
CA PRO A 173 33.19 3.30 28.28
C PRO A 173 33.92 2.11 28.89
N LEU A 174 33.36 1.59 29.97
CA LEU A 174 33.66 0.29 30.58
C LEU A 174 32.52 -0.66 30.28
N ILE A 175 32.77 -1.61 29.38
CA ILE A 175 31.75 -2.49 28.81
C ILE A 175 31.88 -3.85 29.50
N PRO A 176 30.93 -4.24 30.37
CA PRO A 176 31.06 -5.45 31.19
C PRO A 176 30.77 -6.72 30.39
N VAL A 177 31.42 -6.92 29.25
CA VAL A 177 31.30 -8.12 28.40
C VAL A 177 32.65 -8.82 28.41
N SER A 178 32.70 -10.03 28.98
CA SER A 178 33.95 -10.74 29.23
C SER A 178 34.49 -11.48 27.99
N THR A 179 34.79 -10.75 26.91
CA THR A 179 35.43 -11.30 25.69
C THR A 179 36.76 -10.61 25.38
N PRO A 180 37.66 -11.23 24.60
CA PRO A 180 38.97 -10.64 24.28
C PRO A 180 38.87 -9.24 23.64
N TYR A 181 37.85 -9.03 22.81
CA TYR A 181 37.56 -7.75 22.15
C TYR A 181 37.24 -6.64 23.16
N TYR A 182 36.20 -6.82 23.98
CA TYR A 182 35.83 -5.83 25.00
C TYR A 182 36.88 -5.72 26.12
N GLY A 183 37.59 -6.80 26.43
CA GLY A 183 38.73 -6.77 27.35
C GLY A 183 39.87 -5.89 26.85
N ARG A 184 40.14 -5.87 25.53
CA ARG A 184 41.12 -4.94 24.93
C ARG A 184 40.60 -3.52 24.98
N LEU A 185 39.35 -3.29 24.60
CA LEU A 185 38.76 -1.95 24.59
C LEU A 185 38.71 -1.34 25.99
N ASN A 186 38.24 -2.09 27.00
CA ASN A 186 38.24 -1.66 28.39
C ASN A 186 39.67 -1.35 28.89
N GLN A 187 40.68 -2.10 28.46
CA GLN A 187 42.07 -1.82 28.81
C GLN A 187 42.54 -0.47 28.26
N ILE A 188 42.14 -0.11 27.03
CA ILE A 188 42.45 1.20 26.44
C ILE A 188 41.69 2.29 27.22
N ALA A 189 40.38 2.12 27.45
CA ALA A 189 39.57 3.07 28.20
C ALA A 189 40.10 3.34 29.62
N LEU A 190 40.59 2.30 30.31
CA LEU A 190 41.23 2.42 31.64
C LEU A 190 42.51 3.28 31.63
N GLY A 191 43.21 3.36 30.50
CA GLY A 191 44.38 4.22 30.32
C GLY A 191 44.01 5.70 30.23
N GLU A 192 42.82 6.03 29.74
CA GLU A 192 42.37 7.41 29.56
C GLU A 192 41.95 8.10 30.86
N PHE A 193 41.67 7.36 31.94
CA PHE A 193 41.26 7.95 33.22
C PHE A 193 42.38 8.67 33.98
N ALA A 194 43.61 8.61 33.48
CA ALA A 194 44.69 9.48 33.95
C ALA A 194 44.51 10.95 33.49
N ARG A 195 43.70 11.19 32.45
CA ARG A 195 43.34 12.54 31.99
C ARG A 195 42.31 13.15 32.95
N GLN A 196 42.41 14.46 33.19
CA GLN A 196 41.56 15.14 34.18
C GLN A 196 40.10 15.24 33.75
N ASN A 197 39.80 15.28 32.45
CA ASN A 197 38.45 15.56 31.93
C ASN A 197 37.70 14.32 31.44
N ILE A 198 38.26 13.11 31.56
CA ILE A 198 37.61 11.87 31.11
C ILE A 198 37.20 11.00 32.29
N LYS A 199 35.91 10.72 32.37
CA LYS A 199 35.33 9.91 33.44
C LYS A 199 35.02 8.47 32.96
N PRO A 200 35.13 7.44 33.82
CA PRO A 200 34.62 6.11 33.50
C PRO A 200 33.10 6.15 33.38
N ILE A 201 32.51 5.34 32.49
CA ILE A 201 31.07 5.09 32.49
C ILE A 201 30.77 3.64 32.16
N VAL A 202 29.87 3.00 32.90
CA VAL A 202 29.46 1.63 32.58
C VAL A 202 28.33 1.67 31.55
N VAL A 203 28.59 1.14 30.36
CA VAL A 203 27.59 0.99 29.30
C VAL A 203 27.61 -0.43 28.77
N ARG A 204 26.44 -1.05 28.67
CA ARG A 204 26.27 -2.36 28.03
C ARG A 204 25.26 -2.21 26.89
N PRO A 205 25.65 -2.54 25.65
CA PRO A 205 24.72 -2.48 24.52
C PRO A 205 23.54 -3.43 24.71
N ALA A 206 22.34 -2.98 24.33
CA ALA A 206 21.15 -3.82 24.29
C ALA A 206 20.46 -3.74 22.92
N PHE A 207 20.19 -4.90 22.32
CA PHE A 207 19.65 -5.00 20.95
C PHE A 207 18.40 -5.89 20.85
N TYR A 208 18.17 -6.80 21.81
CA TYR A 208 17.13 -7.83 21.75
C TYR A 208 16.70 -8.32 23.14
N GLY A 209 15.65 -9.15 23.22
CA GLY A 209 15.23 -9.80 24.46
C GLY A 209 16.14 -10.97 24.87
N GLN A 210 16.08 -11.40 26.13
CA GLN A 210 16.88 -12.53 26.60
C GLN A 210 16.64 -13.79 25.74
N GLY A 211 17.71 -14.42 25.25
CA GLY A 211 17.63 -15.62 24.41
C GLY A 211 17.24 -15.38 22.94
N GLU A 212 17.30 -14.14 22.43
CA GLU A 212 16.84 -13.79 21.08
C GLU A 212 17.97 -13.42 20.10
N ALA A 213 19.22 -13.77 20.41
CA ALA A 213 20.36 -13.47 19.55
C ALA A 213 20.18 -14.03 18.13
N ASP A 214 19.77 -15.30 18.00
CA ASP A 214 19.49 -15.91 16.69
C ASP A 214 18.44 -15.13 15.90
N THR A 215 17.40 -14.63 16.58
CA THR A 215 16.32 -13.87 15.95
C THR A 215 16.82 -12.52 15.43
N GLN A 216 17.62 -11.80 16.23
CA GLN A 216 18.20 -10.52 15.80
C GLN A 216 19.16 -10.72 14.62
N GLU A 217 19.99 -11.75 14.66
CA GLU A 217 20.94 -12.00 13.59
C GLU A 217 20.24 -12.43 12.28
N ILE A 218 19.10 -13.14 12.34
CA ILE A 218 18.23 -13.35 11.17
C ILE A 218 17.70 -12.02 10.65
N MET A 219 17.31 -11.09 11.52
CA MET A 219 16.88 -9.76 11.09
C MET A 219 18.01 -8.98 10.38
N THR A 220 19.26 -9.11 10.84
CA THR A 220 20.43 -8.60 10.12
C THR A 220 20.50 -9.21 8.72
N ALA A 221 20.38 -10.54 8.59
CA ALA A 221 20.44 -11.21 7.29
C ALA A 221 19.29 -10.81 6.35
N ILE A 222 18.07 -10.61 6.88
CA ILE A 222 16.93 -10.07 6.14
C ILE A 222 17.25 -8.65 5.62
N SER A 223 17.84 -7.80 6.46
CA SER A 223 18.15 -6.40 6.13
C SER A 223 19.27 -6.28 5.10
N ASP A 224 20.30 -7.14 5.23
CA ASP A 224 21.44 -7.19 4.30
C ASP A 224 21.15 -8.00 3.03
N ASN A 225 19.97 -8.64 2.95
CA ASN A 225 19.57 -9.57 1.88
C ASN A 225 20.56 -10.74 1.69
N ASN A 226 21.10 -11.27 2.79
CA ASN A 226 22.01 -12.41 2.82
C ASN A 226 21.27 -13.71 3.15
N LYS A 227 21.76 -14.85 2.64
CA LYS A 227 21.28 -16.17 3.06
C LYS A 227 22.06 -16.67 4.27
N ILE A 228 21.50 -17.63 5.01
CA ILE A 228 22.21 -18.25 6.14
C ILE A 228 23.53 -18.95 5.72
N THR A 229 23.69 -19.27 4.44
CA THR A 229 24.90 -19.88 3.85
C THR A 229 26.03 -18.90 3.61
N ASP A 230 25.74 -17.59 3.55
CA ASP A 230 26.68 -16.59 3.04
C ASP A 230 27.64 -16.06 4.14
N GLY A 231 27.59 -16.65 5.33
CA GLY A 231 28.36 -16.22 6.51
C GLY A 231 27.80 -14.92 7.09
N TRP A 232 26.72 -15.01 7.87
CA TRP A 232 25.98 -13.87 8.42
C TRP A 232 26.32 -13.53 9.88
N PHE A 233 27.07 -14.39 10.58
CA PHE A 233 27.41 -14.19 11.98
C PHE A 233 28.43 -13.05 12.14
N LYS A 234 28.02 -11.92 12.73
CA LYS A 234 28.91 -10.81 13.08
C LYS A 234 29.85 -11.15 14.25
N SER A 235 29.40 -11.97 15.22
CA SER A 235 30.25 -12.49 16.30
C SER A 235 29.66 -13.75 16.94
N ARG A 236 30.44 -14.85 16.98
CA ARG A 236 30.05 -16.08 17.70
C ARG A 236 30.15 -15.97 19.22
N PHE A 237 30.80 -14.92 19.74
CA PHE A 237 31.19 -14.80 21.14
C PHE A 237 30.40 -13.72 21.91
N ASN A 238 29.74 -12.79 21.21
CA ASN A 238 28.99 -11.68 21.81
C ASN A 238 27.49 -11.82 21.53
N ARG A 239 26.84 -12.82 22.15
CA ARG A 239 25.43 -13.17 21.87
C ARG A 239 24.49 -12.91 23.04
N ASP A 240 24.94 -12.18 24.06
CA ASP A 240 24.16 -11.88 25.28
C ASP A 240 24.00 -10.36 25.48
N MET A 241 23.18 -9.74 24.64
CA MET A 241 22.99 -8.28 24.57
C MET A 241 21.51 -7.90 24.82
N HIS A 242 20.92 -8.50 25.85
CA HIS A 242 19.62 -8.08 26.38
C HIS A 242 19.77 -7.05 27.50
N ILE A 243 18.64 -6.47 27.88
CA ILE A 243 18.54 -5.57 29.03
C ILE A 243 18.69 -6.37 30.32
N MET A 244 19.68 -6.00 31.13
CA MET A 244 20.01 -6.68 32.38
C MET A 244 19.54 -5.88 33.58
N GLY A 245 19.04 -6.59 34.60
CA GLY A 245 18.82 -5.98 35.92
C GLY A 245 20.13 -5.64 36.63
N SER A 246 20.06 -4.82 37.68
CA SER A 246 21.26 -4.34 38.40
C SER A 246 22.13 -5.47 38.95
N GLY A 247 21.52 -6.55 39.48
CA GLY A 247 22.26 -7.69 40.02
C GLY A 247 23.02 -8.47 38.95
N GLU A 248 22.38 -8.70 37.81
CA GLU A 248 22.98 -9.38 36.65
C GLU A 248 24.13 -8.55 36.07
N LEU A 249 23.92 -7.24 35.89
CA LEU A 249 24.95 -6.32 35.40
C LEU A 249 26.19 -6.32 36.32
N VAL A 250 26.00 -6.30 37.64
CA VAL A 250 27.11 -6.38 38.61
C VAL A 250 27.83 -7.73 38.51
N GLY A 251 27.11 -8.82 38.24
CA GLY A 251 27.69 -10.13 37.95
C GLY A 251 28.61 -10.09 36.73
N GLU A 252 28.14 -9.50 35.65
CA GLU A 252 28.92 -9.31 34.41
C GLU A 252 30.13 -8.37 34.61
N MET A 253 29.99 -7.32 35.41
CA MET A 253 31.11 -6.46 35.80
C MET A 253 32.21 -7.25 36.52
N LYS A 254 31.84 -8.13 37.48
CA LYS A 254 32.82 -8.97 38.18
C LYS A 254 33.58 -9.90 37.22
N LYS A 255 32.89 -10.45 36.21
CA LYS A 255 33.53 -11.27 35.16
C LYS A 255 34.50 -10.44 34.33
N ALA A 256 34.10 -9.24 33.90
CA ALA A 256 34.95 -8.33 33.14
C ALA A 256 36.20 -7.89 33.93
N VAL A 257 36.04 -7.55 35.21
CA VAL A 257 37.14 -7.24 36.14
C VAL A 257 38.10 -8.43 36.22
N ALA A 258 37.60 -9.64 36.47
CA ALA A 258 38.43 -10.84 36.54
C ALA A 258 39.18 -11.12 35.23
N HIS A 259 38.55 -10.85 34.08
CA HIS A 259 39.20 -10.96 32.77
C HIS A 259 40.35 -9.96 32.60
N LEU A 260 40.16 -8.70 33.00
CA LEU A 260 41.19 -7.65 32.92
C LEU A 260 42.36 -7.91 33.89
N VAL A 261 42.09 -8.43 35.08
CA VAL A 261 43.12 -8.83 36.05
C VAL A 261 44.00 -9.94 35.47
N LYS A 262 43.40 -10.94 34.81
CA LYS A 262 44.15 -11.98 34.09
C LYS A 262 45.03 -11.43 32.96
N ARG A 263 44.75 -10.21 32.48
CA ARG A 263 45.53 -9.50 31.46
C ARG A 263 46.57 -8.54 32.06
N GLY A 264 46.84 -8.62 33.37
CA GLY A 264 47.89 -7.88 34.04
C GLY A 264 47.47 -6.53 34.65
N MET A 265 46.17 -6.21 34.67
CA MET A 265 45.66 -4.98 35.29
C MET A 265 45.50 -5.14 36.82
N ALA A 266 45.76 -4.07 37.58
CA ALA A 266 45.61 -4.07 39.03
C ALA A 266 44.14 -4.21 39.46
N ALA A 267 43.84 -5.24 40.26
CA ALA A 267 42.45 -5.61 40.60
C ALA A 267 41.66 -4.50 41.33
N SER A 268 42.30 -3.80 42.28
CA SER A 268 41.67 -2.69 43.00
C SER A 268 41.31 -1.54 42.05
N TYR A 269 42.27 -1.10 41.24
CA TYR A 269 42.08 -0.02 40.26
C TYR A 269 40.92 -0.31 39.31
N VAL A 270 40.90 -1.49 38.67
CA VAL A 270 39.84 -1.84 37.73
C VAL A 270 38.48 -1.90 38.42
N ALA A 271 38.39 -2.51 39.60
CA ALA A 271 37.14 -2.59 40.35
C ALA A 271 36.61 -1.20 40.76
N ASP A 272 37.49 -0.31 41.20
CA ASP A 272 37.14 1.07 41.55
C ASP A 272 36.66 1.87 40.34
N CYS A 273 37.32 1.74 39.18
CA CYS A 273 36.87 2.36 37.94
C CYS A 273 35.49 1.87 37.49
N PHE A 274 35.20 0.56 37.59
CA PHE A 274 33.88 0.02 37.27
C PHE A 274 32.81 0.53 38.24
N LYS A 275 33.13 0.62 39.54
CA LYS A 275 32.23 1.18 40.56
C LYS A 275 31.95 2.65 40.30
N GLN A 276 32.98 3.44 40.03
CA GLN A 276 32.83 4.85 39.67
C GLN A 276 32.06 5.02 38.35
N GLY A 277 32.33 4.17 37.37
CA GLY A 277 31.61 4.17 36.10
C GLY A 277 30.12 3.88 36.26
N LEU A 278 29.73 3.04 37.23
CA LEU A 278 28.33 2.81 37.57
C LEU A 278 27.70 4.05 38.24
N LEU A 279 28.42 4.74 39.13
CA LEU A 279 27.94 6.00 39.74
C LEU A 279 27.75 7.09 38.68
N ASN A 280 28.68 7.20 37.74
CA ASN A 280 28.64 8.19 36.66
C ASN A 280 27.47 7.95 35.68
N THR A 281 26.88 6.74 35.64
CA THR A 281 25.63 6.51 34.89
C THR A 281 24.45 7.30 35.46
N ALA A 282 24.39 7.46 36.78
CA ALA A 282 23.37 8.27 37.43
C ALA A 282 23.67 9.76 37.25
N GLU A 283 24.94 10.16 37.38
CA GLU A 283 25.38 11.54 37.11
C GLU A 283 24.98 12.00 35.71
N LEU A 284 25.26 11.18 34.68
CA LEU A 284 24.85 11.52 33.30
C LEU A 284 23.34 11.71 33.19
N VAL A 285 22.56 10.83 33.80
CA VAL A 285 21.09 10.93 33.79
C VAL A 285 20.64 12.21 34.49
N ASP A 286 21.26 12.60 35.59
CA ASP A 286 20.91 13.81 36.34
C ASP A 286 21.23 15.09 35.55
N LEU A 287 22.26 15.07 34.70
CA LEU A 287 22.61 16.18 33.79
C LEU A 287 21.63 16.39 32.63
N VAL A 288 20.77 15.41 32.31
CA VAL A 288 19.80 15.54 31.22
C VAL A 288 18.66 16.47 31.64
N GLU A 289 18.66 17.67 31.05
CA GLU A 289 17.60 18.68 31.13
C GLU A 289 16.64 18.61 29.93
N TYR A 290 17.09 18.05 28.80
CA TYR A 290 16.29 17.91 27.60
C TYR A 290 15.03 17.11 27.87
N GLU A 291 13.89 17.73 27.55
CA GLU A 291 12.60 17.10 27.62
C GLU A 291 11.84 17.39 26.33
N TRP A 292 11.55 16.35 25.56
CA TRP A 292 10.71 16.52 24.38
C TRP A 292 9.31 17.02 24.77
N LYS A 293 8.87 18.04 24.04
CA LYS A 293 7.53 18.64 24.08
C LYS A 293 7.07 18.88 22.65
N LYS A 294 5.75 18.93 22.46
CA LYS A 294 5.18 19.32 21.17
C LYS A 294 5.64 20.73 20.82
N ALA A 295 6.02 20.91 19.57
CA ALA A 295 6.43 22.20 19.06
C ALA A 295 5.24 23.01 18.53
N ASP A 296 5.34 24.33 18.64
CA ASP A 296 4.40 25.22 17.99
C ASP A 296 4.43 25.06 16.47
N VAL A 297 3.25 25.15 15.86
CA VAL A 297 3.05 25.13 14.41
C VAL A 297 3.94 26.15 13.72
N SER A 298 4.65 25.70 12.68
CA SER A 298 5.52 26.51 11.85
C SER A 298 5.02 26.51 10.41
N LEU A 299 4.30 27.57 10.04
CA LEU A 299 3.83 27.82 8.68
C LEU A 299 4.58 29.01 8.06
N PRO A 300 4.76 29.03 6.73
CA PRO A 300 5.23 30.23 6.05
C PRO A 300 4.24 31.38 6.26
N VAL A 301 4.75 32.59 6.43
CA VAL A 301 3.92 33.80 6.50
C VAL A 301 3.44 34.13 5.08
N MET A 302 2.13 34.06 4.87
CA MET A 302 1.53 34.17 3.54
C MET A 302 1.17 35.60 3.16
N ALA A 303 0.89 36.45 4.15
CA ALA A 303 0.58 37.88 3.96
C ALA A 303 0.84 38.67 5.25
N PRO A 304 1.02 40.01 5.18
CA PRO A 304 1.11 40.85 6.38
C PRO A 304 -0.12 40.77 7.28
N ASN A 305 -1.31 40.56 6.70
CA ASN A 305 -2.55 40.27 7.40
C ASN A 305 -3.27 39.11 6.70
N GLU A 306 -2.99 37.90 7.15
CA GLU A 306 -3.51 36.67 6.53
C GLU A 306 -5.02 36.56 6.60
N PHE A 307 -5.65 36.99 7.70
CA PHE A 307 -7.10 36.96 7.81
C PHE A 307 -7.77 37.90 6.79
N ALA A 308 -7.24 39.11 6.62
CA ALA A 308 -7.74 40.03 5.60
C ALA A 308 -7.56 39.46 4.19
N ALA A 309 -6.43 38.80 3.90
CA ALA A 309 -6.22 38.14 2.61
C ALA A 309 -7.24 37.02 2.34
N VAL A 310 -7.54 36.17 3.33
CA VAL A 310 -8.60 35.14 3.20
C VAL A 310 -9.96 35.77 2.91
N VAL A 311 -10.30 36.88 3.58
CA VAL A 311 -11.57 37.59 3.34
C VAL A 311 -11.66 38.12 1.91
N GLU A 312 -10.57 38.69 1.36
CA GLU A 312 -10.56 39.18 -0.02
C GLU A 312 -10.71 38.04 -1.04
N GLU A 313 -10.03 36.91 -0.82
CA GLU A 313 -10.20 35.72 -1.66
C GLU A 313 -11.64 35.17 -1.59
N CYS A 314 -12.27 35.16 -0.42
CA CYS A 314 -13.68 34.78 -0.28
C CYS A 314 -14.62 35.72 -1.03
N LYS A 315 -14.37 37.04 -1.01
CA LYS A 315 -15.17 38.02 -1.77
C LYS A 315 -15.06 37.82 -3.27
N LYS A 316 -13.87 37.48 -3.75
CA LYS A 316 -13.63 37.13 -5.16
C LYS A 316 -14.38 35.85 -5.53
N GLY A 317 -14.19 34.80 -4.74
CA GLY A 317 -14.88 33.52 -4.90
C GLY A 317 -16.39 33.66 -4.90
N TRP A 318 -16.95 34.49 -4.01
CA TRP A 318 -18.38 34.74 -3.94
C TRP A 318 -18.95 35.25 -5.26
N LYS A 319 -18.23 36.13 -5.95
CA LYS A 319 -18.64 36.64 -7.26
C LYS A 319 -18.51 35.54 -8.31
N GLU A 320 -17.37 34.86 -8.37
CA GLU A 320 -17.06 33.91 -9.44
C GLU A 320 -17.89 32.61 -9.37
N ARG A 321 -18.15 32.10 -8.15
CA ARG A 321 -18.81 30.82 -7.92
C ARG A 321 -20.33 30.91 -8.06
N PHE A 322 -20.95 32.04 -7.70
CA PHE A 322 -22.40 32.19 -7.69
C PHE A 322 -22.96 32.94 -8.91
N ASP A 323 -22.11 33.38 -9.85
CA ASP A 323 -22.54 34.04 -11.09
C ASP A 323 -23.15 33.06 -12.11
N ALA A 324 -22.76 31.78 -12.06
CA ALA A 324 -23.27 30.76 -12.96
C ALA A 324 -23.39 29.39 -12.25
N PRO A 325 -24.27 28.48 -12.72
CA PRO A 325 -24.46 27.17 -12.10
C PRO A 325 -23.20 26.31 -12.08
N ILE A 326 -22.89 25.72 -10.92
CA ILE A 326 -21.85 24.72 -10.75
C ILE A 326 -22.54 23.39 -10.46
N PHE A 327 -22.19 22.36 -11.23
CA PHE A 327 -22.86 21.07 -11.17
C PHE A 327 -24.39 21.12 -11.35
N GLY A 328 -24.89 22.13 -12.08
CA GLY A 328 -26.33 22.37 -12.27
C GLY A 328 -27.02 23.13 -11.11
N HIS A 329 -26.30 23.56 -10.07
CA HIS A 329 -26.88 24.36 -8.98
C HIS A 329 -26.33 25.77 -8.95
N GLN A 330 -27.24 26.71 -8.73
CA GLN A 330 -26.95 28.10 -8.45
C GLN A 330 -27.89 28.54 -7.32
N PRO A 331 -27.37 28.94 -6.15
CA PRO A 331 -28.21 29.34 -5.03
C PRO A 331 -28.97 30.62 -5.37
N GLY A 332 -30.22 30.70 -4.91
CA GLY A 332 -31.07 31.87 -5.12
C GLY A 332 -30.60 33.08 -4.30
N ALA A 333 -30.99 34.29 -4.69
CA ALA A 333 -30.62 35.52 -3.96
C ALA A 333 -31.02 35.51 -2.48
N LYS A 334 -32.16 34.89 -2.15
CA LYS A 334 -32.64 34.73 -0.77
C LYS A 334 -31.77 33.75 0.01
N GLU A 335 -31.46 32.59 -0.57
CA GLU A 335 -30.62 31.56 0.02
C GLU A 335 -29.20 32.05 0.29
N LEU A 336 -28.63 32.83 -0.66
CA LEU A 336 -27.35 33.50 -0.48
C LEU A 336 -27.31 34.38 0.78
N VAL A 337 -28.43 35.03 1.11
CA VAL A 337 -28.52 35.91 2.29
C VAL A 337 -28.83 35.15 3.57
N GLU A 338 -29.77 34.20 3.53
CA GLU A 338 -30.28 33.53 4.73
C GLU A 338 -29.45 32.31 5.16
N VAL A 339 -28.73 31.68 4.23
CA VAL A 339 -27.99 30.43 4.49
C VAL A 339 -26.49 30.62 4.30
N TYR A 340 -26.06 31.10 3.12
CA TYR A 340 -24.62 31.17 2.78
C TYR A 340 -23.88 32.26 3.56
N LYS A 341 -24.44 33.47 3.66
CA LYS A 341 -23.80 34.57 4.40
C LYS A 341 -23.57 34.23 5.89
N PRO A 342 -24.57 33.70 6.63
CA PRO A 342 -24.35 33.26 8.01
C PRO A 342 -23.30 32.16 8.13
N ARG A 343 -23.31 31.16 7.24
CA ARG A 343 -22.29 30.09 7.22
C ARG A 343 -20.89 30.66 7.01
N LEU A 344 -20.72 31.56 6.04
CA LEU A 344 -19.44 32.19 5.76
C LEU A 344 -18.93 33.02 6.94
N ALA A 345 -19.81 33.79 7.60
CA ALA A 345 -19.45 34.58 8.77
C ALA A 345 -18.94 33.69 9.92
N TYR A 346 -19.64 32.60 10.21
CA TYR A 346 -19.25 31.63 11.24
C TYR A 346 -17.91 30.94 10.94
N GLU A 347 -17.69 30.51 9.70
CA GLU A 347 -16.42 29.88 9.31
C GLU A 347 -15.25 30.88 9.42
N LEU A 348 -15.41 32.11 8.91
CA LEU A 348 -14.37 33.14 9.00
C LEU A 348 -14.05 33.51 10.45
N GLU A 349 -15.05 33.65 11.31
CA GLU A 349 -14.84 33.90 12.74
C GLU A 349 -14.04 32.75 13.40
N THR A 350 -14.37 31.51 13.06
CA THR A 350 -13.65 30.33 13.55
C THR A 350 -12.20 30.32 13.08
N LEU A 351 -11.94 30.58 11.79
CA LEU A 351 -10.58 30.65 11.25
C LEU A 351 -9.75 31.77 11.89
N LYS A 352 -10.37 32.91 12.19
CA LYS A 352 -9.71 34.02 12.89
C LYS A 352 -9.33 33.63 14.32
N ARG A 353 -10.26 33.00 15.05
CA ARG A 353 -10.06 32.59 16.44
C ARG A 353 -8.99 31.50 16.59
N LEU A 354 -8.95 30.54 15.65
CA LEU A 354 -7.99 29.43 15.67
C LEU A 354 -6.65 29.78 15.00
N ASN A 355 -6.53 30.96 14.38
CA ASN A 355 -5.35 31.38 13.62
C ASN A 355 -4.99 30.46 12.43
N PHE A 356 -6.00 30.00 11.68
CA PHE A 356 -5.82 29.07 10.55
C PHE A 356 -5.77 29.76 9.18
N SER A 357 -5.71 31.10 9.15
CA SER A 357 -5.75 31.86 7.89
C SER A 357 -4.53 31.58 6.98
N GLY A 358 -3.31 31.58 7.54
CA GLY A 358 -2.09 31.24 6.79
C GLY A 358 -2.11 29.84 6.20
N TYR A 359 -2.71 28.87 6.91
CA TYR A 359 -2.88 27.50 6.39
C TYR A 359 -3.77 27.47 5.14
N PHE A 360 -4.94 28.13 5.16
CA PHE A 360 -5.82 28.19 3.99
C PHE A 360 -5.17 28.89 2.80
N LEU A 361 -4.40 29.95 3.05
CA LEU A 361 -3.65 30.65 1.98
C LEU A 361 -2.56 29.74 1.38
N LEU A 362 -1.86 28.95 2.20
CA LEU A 362 -0.87 28.00 1.72
C LEU A 362 -1.50 26.90 0.86
N VAL A 363 -2.61 26.29 1.32
CA VAL A 363 -3.33 25.27 0.55
C VAL A 363 -3.88 25.87 -0.74
N GLN A 364 -4.46 27.08 -0.69
CA GLN A 364 -4.95 27.78 -1.87
C GLN A 364 -3.84 28.04 -2.89
N ASP A 365 -2.67 28.50 -2.44
CA ASP A 365 -1.52 28.77 -3.32
C ASP A 365 -1.12 27.55 -4.15
N VAL A 366 -1.09 26.38 -3.51
CA VAL A 366 -0.77 25.11 -4.15
C VAL A 366 -1.82 24.73 -5.20
N VAL A 367 -3.11 24.81 -4.83
CA VAL A 367 -4.21 24.50 -5.75
C VAL A 367 -4.23 25.46 -6.94
N GLN A 368 -4.03 26.76 -6.69
CA GLN A 368 -4.04 27.78 -7.75
C GLN A 368 -2.83 27.66 -8.67
N PHE A 369 -1.64 27.30 -8.15
CA PHE A 369 -0.51 26.95 -8.99
C PHE A 369 -0.84 25.77 -9.90
N ALA A 370 -1.36 24.67 -9.35
CA ALA A 370 -1.70 23.48 -10.12
C ALA A 370 -2.69 23.81 -11.25
N LYS A 371 -3.81 24.46 -10.91
CA LYS A 371 -4.83 24.88 -11.89
C LYS A 371 -4.26 25.78 -13.00
N LYS A 372 -3.42 26.78 -12.65
CA LYS A 372 -2.79 27.69 -13.64
C LYS A 372 -1.78 26.98 -14.54
N SER A 373 -1.12 25.94 -14.02
CA SER A 373 -0.16 25.11 -14.77
C SER A 373 -0.84 24.00 -15.60
N GLY A 374 -2.17 23.98 -15.64
CA GLY A 374 -2.95 22.97 -16.36
C GLY A 374 -2.92 21.59 -15.68
N ILE A 375 -2.60 21.53 -14.39
CA ILE A 375 -2.66 20.30 -13.58
C ILE A 375 -4.08 20.23 -13.00
N MET A 376 -4.84 19.22 -13.41
CA MET A 376 -6.17 19.00 -12.87
C MET A 376 -6.09 18.64 -11.37
N VAL A 377 -6.91 19.32 -10.57
CA VAL A 377 -7.05 19.07 -9.13
C VAL A 377 -8.46 18.53 -8.91
N GLY A 378 -8.58 17.48 -8.08
CA GLY A 378 -9.87 16.92 -7.70
C GLY A 378 -10.75 17.94 -6.96
N PRO A 379 -12.05 17.67 -6.83
CA PRO A 379 -13.01 18.58 -6.18
C PRO A 379 -12.78 18.73 -4.66
N GLY A 380 -11.92 17.91 -4.08
CA GLY A 380 -11.56 17.84 -2.66
C GLY A 380 -11.26 16.40 -2.28
N ARG A 381 -10.73 16.19 -1.07
CA ARG A 381 -10.65 14.85 -0.46
C ARG A 381 -10.80 14.95 1.06
N GLY A 382 -11.65 14.10 1.61
CA GLY A 382 -11.73 13.94 3.05
C GLY A 382 -12.77 14.87 3.65
N SER A 383 -12.42 15.67 4.64
CA SER A 383 -13.36 16.59 5.29
C SER A 383 -13.34 18.01 4.70
N VAL A 384 -12.35 18.35 3.88
CA VAL A 384 -12.14 19.72 3.39
C VAL A 384 -13.35 20.26 2.61
N GLY A 385 -14.09 19.40 1.89
CA GLY A 385 -15.34 19.75 1.22
C GLY A 385 -16.45 20.28 2.13
N GLY A 386 -16.34 20.14 3.46
CA GLY A 386 -17.26 20.72 4.43
C GLY A 386 -17.11 22.23 4.67
N SER A 387 -16.12 22.90 4.09
CA SER A 387 -15.87 24.34 4.31
C SER A 387 -16.32 25.20 3.13
N LEU A 388 -17.20 26.17 3.42
CA LEU A 388 -17.61 27.19 2.45
C LEU A 388 -16.45 28.13 2.13
N VAL A 389 -15.59 28.43 3.11
CA VAL A 389 -14.36 29.21 2.87
C VAL A 389 -13.46 28.49 1.87
N ALA A 390 -13.25 27.17 2.01
CA ALA A 390 -12.44 26.39 1.08
C ALA A 390 -13.02 26.40 -0.35
N TYR A 391 -14.34 26.29 -0.48
CA TYR A 391 -15.03 26.36 -1.77
C TYR A 391 -14.87 27.73 -2.46
N LEU A 392 -15.06 28.82 -1.70
CA LEU A 392 -14.92 30.19 -2.23
C LEU A 392 -13.48 30.53 -2.59
N MET A 393 -12.49 30.09 -1.81
CA MET A 393 -11.08 30.26 -2.14
C MET A 393 -10.63 29.40 -3.34
N GLY A 394 -11.49 28.50 -3.81
CA GLY A 394 -11.22 27.59 -4.92
C GLY A 394 -10.28 26.44 -4.56
N ILE A 395 -10.18 26.09 -3.28
CA ILE A 395 -9.49 24.89 -2.79
C ILE A 395 -10.30 23.65 -3.15
N THR A 396 -11.63 23.72 -2.96
CA THR A 396 -12.57 22.65 -3.33
C THR A 396 -13.52 23.11 -4.45
N GLU A 397 -14.11 22.15 -5.16
CA GLU A 397 -15.19 22.37 -6.13
C GLU A 397 -16.56 21.92 -5.59
N CYS A 398 -16.59 21.42 -4.35
CA CYS A 398 -17.79 20.95 -3.67
C CYS A 398 -18.46 22.09 -2.90
N ASP A 399 -19.71 22.44 -3.24
CA ASP A 399 -20.52 23.37 -2.45
C ASP A 399 -21.06 22.64 -1.19
N PRO A 400 -20.54 22.96 0.01
CA PRO A 400 -20.93 22.25 1.23
C PRO A 400 -22.41 22.40 1.57
N ILE A 401 -23.05 23.51 1.18
CA ILE A 401 -24.44 23.75 1.54
C ILE A 401 -25.35 22.89 0.68
N ARG A 402 -25.09 22.82 -0.64
CA ARG A 402 -25.86 21.96 -1.55
C ARG A 402 -25.91 20.49 -1.09
N PHE A 403 -24.78 19.95 -0.65
CA PHE A 403 -24.67 18.53 -0.28
C PHE A 403 -24.88 18.25 1.21
N GLY A 404 -25.22 19.27 2.01
CA GLY A 404 -25.43 19.12 3.46
C GLY A 404 -24.16 18.75 4.24
N LEU A 405 -23.00 19.25 3.82
CA LEU A 405 -21.70 18.97 4.42
C LEU A 405 -21.41 19.91 5.63
N LEU A 406 -20.83 19.33 6.68
CA LEU A 406 -20.64 20.00 7.96
C LEU A 406 -19.22 20.56 8.12
N PHE A 407 -19.11 21.85 8.44
CA PHE A 407 -17.84 22.51 8.69
C PHE A 407 -17.14 21.96 9.93
N GLU A 408 -17.89 21.66 10.99
CA GLU A 408 -17.36 21.16 12.27
C GLU A 408 -16.70 19.79 12.14
N ARG A 409 -17.03 19.05 11.08
CA ARG A 409 -16.39 17.79 10.77
C ARG A 409 -14.98 18.00 10.18
N PHE A 410 -14.76 19.12 9.52
CA PHE A 410 -13.44 19.56 9.06
C PHE A 410 -12.67 20.25 10.17
N ILE A 411 -13.21 21.35 10.71
CA ILE A 411 -12.61 22.16 11.75
C ILE A 411 -13.53 22.14 12.96
N ASN A 412 -13.12 21.43 14.00
CA ASN A 412 -13.84 21.46 15.27
C ASN A 412 -13.43 22.74 16.03
N PRO A 413 -14.36 23.68 16.30
CA PRO A 413 -14.04 24.96 16.92
C PRO A 413 -13.49 24.86 18.35
N GLU A 414 -13.67 23.73 19.02
CA GLU A 414 -13.14 23.46 20.37
C GLU A 414 -11.72 22.85 20.36
N ARG A 415 -11.10 22.67 19.19
CA ARG A 415 -9.74 22.13 19.03
C ARG A 415 -8.81 23.10 18.32
N ILE A 416 -7.54 23.05 18.70
CA ILE A 416 -6.47 23.90 18.16
C ILE A 416 -5.62 23.13 17.13
N ASP A 417 -5.86 21.83 16.95
CA ASP A 417 -5.18 21.02 15.94
C ASP A 417 -5.54 21.53 14.54
N LEU A 418 -4.53 21.72 13.69
CA LEU A 418 -4.75 22.08 12.29
C LEU A 418 -5.50 20.95 11.56
N PRO A 419 -6.39 21.29 10.60
CA PRO A 419 -7.10 20.29 9.84
C PRO A 419 -6.21 19.68 8.75
N ASP A 420 -6.46 18.41 8.41
CA ASP A 420 -5.86 17.74 7.24
C ASP A 420 -6.60 18.18 5.97
N ALA A 421 -5.97 19.00 5.11
CA ALA A 421 -6.43 19.24 3.74
C ALA A 421 -5.79 18.23 2.79
N ASP A 422 -6.51 17.16 2.51
CA ASP A 422 -6.12 16.17 1.51
C ASP A 422 -6.60 16.62 0.13
N LEU A 423 -5.73 16.56 -0.87
CA LEU A 423 -6.06 16.99 -2.23
C LEU A 423 -5.51 15.99 -3.26
N ASP A 424 -6.32 15.71 -4.27
CA ASP A 424 -5.94 14.84 -5.38
C ASP A 424 -5.47 15.67 -6.59
N PHE A 425 -4.35 15.26 -7.17
CA PHE A 425 -3.71 15.86 -8.34
C PHE A 425 -3.46 14.79 -9.41
N MET A 426 -3.22 15.21 -10.64
CA MET A 426 -2.69 14.34 -11.69
C MET A 426 -1.43 13.61 -11.21
N SER A 427 -1.45 12.28 -11.29
CA SER A 427 -0.35 11.44 -10.80
C SER A 427 0.94 11.68 -11.58
N GLU A 428 0.84 11.89 -12.90
CA GLU A 428 2.03 12.10 -13.76
C GLU A 428 2.69 13.45 -13.49
N ARG A 429 1.90 14.47 -13.15
CA ARG A 429 2.36 15.87 -13.02
C ARG A 429 2.51 16.37 -11.57
N ARG A 430 2.25 15.51 -10.56
CA ARG A 430 2.37 15.90 -9.15
C ARG A 430 3.76 16.40 -8.75
N HIS A 431 4.81 15.90 -9.41
CA HIS A 431 6.20 16.28 -9.13
C HIS A 431 6.45 17.77 -9.39
N GLU A 432 5.76 18.37 -10.37
CA GLU A 432 5.83 19.81 -10.66
C GLU A 432 5.34 20.66 -9.48
N VAL A 433 4.37 20.16 -8.70
CA VAL A 433 3.88 20.83 -7.48
C VAL A 433 4.97 20.84 -6.40
N PHE A 434 5.69 19.72 -6.22
CA PHE A 434 6.82 19.65 -5.29
C PHE A 434 7.96 20.58 -5.71
N GLU A 435 8.28 20.64 -7.01
CA GLU A 435 9.27 21.56 -7.56
C GLU A 435 8.89 23.02 -7.33
N TYR A 436 7.62 23.37 -7.55
CA TYR A 436 7.09 24.71 -7.27
C TYR A 436 7.26 25.09 -5.80
N LEU A 437 6.82 24.22 -4.88
CA LEU A 437 6.95 24.45 -3.45
C LEU A 437 8.42 24.64 -3.06
N THR A 438 9.30 23.76 -3.53
CA THR A 438 10.74 23.82 -3.25
C THR A 438 11.35 25.12 -3.77
N LYS A 439 10.99 25.56 -4.97
CA LYS A 439 11.49 26.80 -5.58
C LYS A 439 10.97 28.04 -4.86
N LYS A 440 9.72 28.04 -4.41
CA LYS A 440 9.07 29.20 -3.79
C LYS A 440 9.44 29.38 -2.31
N TYR A 441 9.41 28.29 -1.53
CA TYR A 441 9.61 28.33 -0.08
C TYR A 441 11.04 27.94 0.35
N GLY A 442 11.83 27.37 -0.57
CA GLY A 442 13.22 26.99 -0.36
C GLY A 442 13.40 25.53 0.05
N ALA A 443 14.47 24.90 -0.43
CA ALA A 443 14.75 23.48 -0.21
C ALA A 443 14.97 23.10 1.27
N ALA A 444 15.40 24.05 2.12
CA ALA A 444 15.56 23.84 3.56
C ALA A 444 14.21 23.76 4.32
N ARG A 445 13.12 24.23 3.69
CA ARG A 445 11.78 24.37 4.30
C ARG A 445 10.71 23.50 3.66
N VAL A 446 11.08 22.73 2.64
CA VAL A 446 10.19 21.81 1.94
C VAL A 446 10.79 20.41 1.97
N ALA A 447 10.01 19.45 2.44
CA ALA A 447 10.39 18.04 2.48
C ALA A 447 9.17 17.13 2.37
N GLY A 448 9.38 15.92 1.88
CA GLY A 448 8.43 14.82 2.01
C GLY A 448 8.41 14.22 3.41
N VAL A 449 7.46 13.32 3.65
CA VAL A 449 7.27 12.63 4.94
C VAL A 449 7.74 11.16 4.83
N ASN A 450 8.38 10.63 5.87
CA ASN A 450 8.78 9.21 5.90
C ASN A 450 7.55 8.29 5.99
N ASN A 451 7.75 7.02 5.66
CA ASN A 451 6.80 5.96 5.97
C ASN A 451 7.55 4.74 6.49
N TYR A 452 7.11 4.16 7.59
CA TYR A 452 7.80 3.02 8.22
C TYR A 452 7.25 1.70 7.69
N GLY A 453 8.09 0.93 7.00
CA GLY A 453 7.74 -0.44 6.62
C GLY A 453 8.07 -1.40 7.75
N THR A 454 7.07 -2.11 8.27
CA THR A 454 7.24 -3.17 9.28
C THR A 454 7.13 -4.57 8.67
N LEU A 455 7.67 -5.57 9.36
CA LEU A 455 7.41 -6.97 9.03
C LEU A 455 6.00 -7.37 9.46
N GLY A 456 5.04 -7.33 8.53
CA GLY A 456 3.73 -7.94 8.74
C GLY A 456 3.81 -9.47 8.76
N SER A 457 2.80 -10.14 9.32
CA SER A 457 2.75 -11.59 9.56
C SER A 457 3.15 -12.44 8.34
N ALA A 458 2.54 -12.20 7.17
CA ALA A 458 2.89 -12.88 5.93
C ALA A 458 4.31 -12.57 5.42
N SER A 459 4.83 -11.37 5.69
CA SER A 459 6.21 -11.00 5.34
C SER A 459 7.22 -11.64 6.29
N ALA A 460 6.91 -11.76 7.58
CA ALA A 460 7.76 -12.46 8.55
C ALA A 460 7.95 -13.94 8.16
N ILE A 461 6.89 -14.65 7.78
CA ILE A 461 6.98 -16.03 7.27
C ILE A 461 7.89 -16.10 6.03
N ARG A 462 7.66 -15.22 5.04
CA ARG A 462 8.40 -15.23 3.77
C ARG A 462 9.87 -14.85 3.92
N ASP A 463 10.17 -13.79 4.68
CA ASP A 463 11.52 -13.26 4.78
C ASP A 463 12.40 -14.16 5.66
N VAL A 464 11.89 -14.67 6.78
CA VAL A 464 12.60 -15.69 7.58
C VAL A 464 12.79 -16.95 6.73
N GLY A 465 11.71 -17.48 6.11
CA GLY A 465 11.79 -18.68 5.29
C GLY A 465 12.80 -18.57 4.14
N ARG A 466 12.83 -17.43 3.44
CA ARG A 466 13.80 -17.17 2.36
C ARG A 466 15.24 -17.16 2.88
N VAL A 467 15.51 -16.44 3.96
CA VAL A 467 16.86 -16.28 4.50
C VAL A 467 17.37 -17.60 5.07
N THR A 468 16.50 -18.39 5.71
CA THR A 468 16.83 -19.69 6.32
C THR A 468 16.71 -20.87 5.36
N LEU A 469 16.46 -20.62 4.07
CA LEU A 469 16.37 -21.63 3.00
C LEU A 469 15.26 -22.67 3.19
N ILE A 470 14.16 -22.29 3.85
CA ILE A 470 12.92 -23.08 3.82
C ILE A 470 12.41 -23.10 2.37
N PRO A 471 12.01 -24.25 1.80
CA PRO A 471 11.48 -24.30 0.44
C PRO A 471 10.29 -23.36 0.24
N GLU A 472 10.20 -22.70 -0.91
CA GLU A 472 9.11 -21.75 -1.21
C GLU A 472 7.72 -22.36 -1.10
N LYS A 473 7.59 -23.64 -1.49
CA LYS A 473 6.36 -24.40 -1.31
C LYS A 473 5.87 -24.37 0.14
N ASP A 474 6.78 -24.46 1.10
CA ASP A 474 6.42 -24.61 2.51
C ASP A 474 6.06 -23.24 3.12
N PHE A 475 6.83 -22.19 2.83
CA PHE A 475 6.47 -20.83 3.30
C PHE A 475 5.36 -20.14 2.46
N SER A 476 4.86 -20.80 1.41
CA SER A 476 3.70 -20.34 0.63
C SER A 476 2.42 -20.22 1.48
N VAL A 477 2.40 -20.84 2.66
CA VAL A 477 1.34 -20.67 3.67
C VAL A 477 1.14 -19.23 4.11
N SER A 478 2.14 -18.36 3.89
CA SER A 478 2.00 -16.91 4.05
C SER A 478 0.84 -16.30 3.24
N LYS A 479 0.41 -16.96 2.15
CA LYS A 479 -0.77 -16.57 1.36
C LYS A 479 -2.09 -16.82 2.10
N PHE A 480 -2.11 -17.71 3.09
CA PHE A 480 -3.29 -18.05 3.90
C PHE A 480 -3.43 -17.20 5.15
N VAL A 481 -2.49 -16.29 5.43
CA VAL A 481 -2.59 -15.36 6.57
C VAL A 481 -3.89 -14.55 6.42
N PRO A 482 -4.84 -14.68 7.37
CA PRO A 482 -6.11 -13.98 7.28
C PRO A 482 -5.90 -12.47 7.34
N LYS A 483 -6.83 -11.73 6.74
CA LYS A 483 -6.85 -10.27 6.81
C LYS A 483 -8.13 -9.79 7.47
N LEU A 484 -8.01 -9.02 8.53
CA LEU A 484 -9.13 -8.32 9.15
C LEU A 484 -9.03 -6.83 8.78
N HIS A 485 -10.06 -6.30 8.13
CA HIS A 485 -10.09 -4.93 7.60
C HIS A 485 -8.85 -4.57 6.75
N GLY A 486 -8.35 -5.53 5.97
CA GLY A 486 -7.19 -5.36 5.10
C GLY A 486 -5.82 -5.49 5.78
N GLN A 487 -5.77 -5.63 7.11
CA GLN A 487 -4.53 -5.87 7.87
C GLN A 487 -4.36 -7.35 8.18
N ASN A 488 -3.12 -7.84 8.13
CA ASN A 488 -2.83 -9.23 8.51
C ASN A 488 -3.21 -9.47 9.97
N VAL A 489 -3.87 -10.60 10.23
CA VAL A 489 -4.04 -11.10 11.59
C VAL A 489 -2.66 -11.50 12.13
N PRO A 490 -2.32 -11.11 13.38
CA PRO A 490 -1.01 -11.44 13.96
C PRO A 490 -0.74 -12.94 13.96
N LEU A 491 0.54 -13.34 13.86
CA LEU A 491 0.92 -14.75 13.72
C LEU A 491 0.36 -15.68 14.82
N PRO A 492 0.38 -15.32 16.12
CA PRO A 492 -0.16 -16.19 17.17
C PRO A 492 -1.66 -16.49 17.00
N GLU A 493 -2.42 -15.52 16.50
CA GLU A 493 -3.85 -15.66 16.19
C GLU A 493 -4.07 -16.37 14.86
N ALA A 494 -3.29 -16.06 13.82
CA ALA A 494 -3.36 -16.70 12.52
C ALA A 494 -3.12 -18.21 12.62
N ARG A 495 -2.17 -18.62 13.47
CA ARG A 495 -1.90 -20.03 13.79
C ARG A 495 -3.13 -20.75 14.35
N LYS A 496 -3.92 -20.10 15.19
CA LYS A 496 -5.15 -20.69 15.77
C LYS A 496 -6.29 -20.79 14.75
N GLN A 497 -6.28 -19.92 13.74
CA GLN A 497 -7.37 -19.80 12.77
C GLN A 497 -7.14 -20.62 11.49
N VAL A 498 -5.89 -20.90 11.13
CA VAL A 498 -5.53 -21.50 9.84
C VAL A 498 -4.67 -22.74 10.07
N LYS A 499 -5.22 -23.91 9.72
CA LYS A 499 -4.57 -25.21 9.95
C LYS A 499 -3.23 -25.32 9.24
N GLU A 500 -3.11 -24.80 8.02
CA GLU A 500 -1.89 -24.82 7.21
C GLU A 500 -0.76 -24.03 7.88
N ILE A 501 -1.09 -22.94 8.59
CA ILE A 501 -0.13 -22.15 9.36
C ILE A 501 0.29 -22.91 10.63
N ASP A 502 -0.63 -23.60 11.29
CA ASP A 502 -0.30 -24.45 12.45
C ASP A 502 0.59 -25.63 12.05
N ASP A 503 0.24 -26.34 10.97
CA ASP A 503 1.05 -27.43 10.42
C ASP A 503 2.47 -26.93 10.08
N PHE A 504 2.57 -25.76 9.43
CA PHE A 504 3.86 -25.12 9.14
C PHE A 504 4.63 -24.78 10.43
N ALA A 505 3.98 -24.21 11.43
CA ALA A 505 4.61 -23.90 12.72
C ALA A 505 5.14 -25.17 13.42
N ASN A 506 4.39 -26.28 13.33
CA ASN A 506 4.77 -27.58 13.88
C ASN A 506 5.93 -28.23 13.11
N ASN A 507 6.01 -28.02 11.79
CA ASN A 507 7.11 -28.50 10.94
C ASN A 507 8.41 -27.69 11.11
N TYR A 508 8.29 -26.41 11.48
CA TYR A 508 9.44 -25.51 11.70
C TYR A 508 9.46 -24.90 13.12
N PRO A 509 9.52 -25.71 14.18
CA PRO A 509 9.32 -25.26 15.57
C PRO A 509 10.41 -24.31 16.07
N THR A 510 11.60 -24.33 15.46
CA THR A 510 12.69 -23.39 15.78
C THR A 510 12.53 -22.04 15.08
N HIS A 511 11.97 -22.01 13.86
CA HIS A 511 11.89 -20.81 13.02
C HIS A 511 10.62 -20.01 13.28
N TYR A 512 9.49 -20.67 13.52
CA TYR A 512 8.21 -20.00 13.70
C TYR A 512 8.21 -19.00 14.88
N PRO A 513 8.78 -19.31 16.06
CA PRO A 513 8.90 -18.33 17.15
C PRO A 513 9.75 -17.12 16.77
N MET A 514 10.72 -17.27 15.87
CA MET A 514 11.51 -16.15 15.35
C MET A 514 10.64 -15.26 14.45
N MET A 515 9.75 -15.85 13.64
CA MET A 515 8.78 -15.10 12.83
C MET A 515 7.83 -14.28 13.72
N GLU A 516 7.32 -14.87 14.81
CA GLU A 516 6.47 -14.17 15.79
C GLU A 516 7.20 -13.00 16.47
N ARG A 517 8.48 -13.16 16.79
CA ARG A 517 9.29 -12.10 17.43
C ARG A 517 9.66 -10.96 16.48
N LEU A 518 9.86 -11.26 15.20
CA LEU A 518 10.15 -10.27 14.16
C LEU A 518 8.90 -9.58 13.62
N GLU A 519 7.71 -10.12 13.90
CA GLU A 519 6.47 -9.46 13.54
C GLU A 519 6.39 -8.06 14.17
N GLY A 520 6.13 -7.06 13.33
CA GLY A 520 6.00 -5.67 13.74
C GLY A 520 7.31 -4.89 13.89
N THR A 521 8.49 -5.51 13.75
CA THR A 521 9.76 -4.76 13.76
C THR A 521 9.93 -3.93 12.50
N ILE A 522 10.63 -2.79 12.59
CA ILE A 522 10.99 -1.97 11.42
C ILE A 522 11.85 -2.79 10.45
N ARG A 523 11.44 -2.80 9.17
CA ARG A 523 12.14 -3.44 8.05
C ARG A 523 12.86 -2.42 7.17
N ASN A 524 12.22 -1.31 6.86
CA ASN A 524 12.76 -0.28 5.99
C ASN A 524 12.07 1.07 6.20
N PHE A 525 12.71 2.11 5.66
CA PHE A 525 12.17 3.46 5.55
C PHE A 525 11.74 3.72 4.10
N GLY A 526 10.46 4.03 3.90
CA GLY A 526 9.85 4.41 2.62
C GLY A 526 9.49 5.89 2.59
N GLN A 527 8.96 6.40 1.48
CA GLN A 527 8.47 7.78 1.39
C GLN A 527 6.94 7.77 1.30
N HIS A 528 6.28 8.67 2.04
CA HIS A 528 4.84 8.85 1.92
C HIS A 528 4.51 9.38 0.52
N ALA A 529 3.62 8.69 -0.20
CA ALA A 529 3.40 8.90 -1.63
C ALA A 529 2.86 10.30 -2.01
N GLY A 530 2.27 11.02 -1.05
CA GLY A 530 1.76 12.39 -1.27
C GLY A 530 2.09 13.38 -0.16
N GLY A 531 2.83 12.98 0.89
CA GLY A 531 2.98 13.83 2.07
C GLY A 531 4.06 14.86 1.87
N VAL A 532 3.70 16.14 1.89
CA VAL A 532 4.63 17.27 1.77
C VAL A 532 4.51 18.19 2.99
N ILE A 533 5.65 18.71 3.42
CA ILE A 533 5.78 19.71 4.48
C ILE A 533 6.23 21.00 3.82
N VAL A 534 5.59 22.11 4.21
CA VAL A 534 6.07 23.46 3.91
C VAL A 534 6.14 24.21 5.23
N ALA A 535 7.37 24.41 5.73
CA ALA A 535 7.62 24.97 7.05
C ALA A 535 7.93 26.48 6.99
N GLY A 536 7.59 27.20 8.06
CA GLY A 536 8.02 28.59 8.26
C GLY A 536 9.48 28.74 8.67
N VAL A 537 10.10 27.65 9.10
CA VAL A 537 11.50 27.57 9.58
C VAL A 537 12.25 26.48 8.83
N ASP A 538 13.57 26.47 8.95
CA ASP A 538 14.39 25.42 8.37
C ASP A 538 14.10 24.10 9.09
N ILE A 539 13.77 23.06 8.31
CA ILE A 539 13.27 21.79 8.84
C ILE A 539 14.30 21.11 9.74
N VAL A 540 15.60 21.32 9.47
CA VAL A 540 16.71 20.77 10.25
C VAL A 540 16.69 21.21 11.72
N ASP A 541 16.03 22.31 12.06
CA ASP A 541 15.86 22.77 13.45
C ASP A 541 14.74 22.04 14.20
N ARG A 542 13.95 21.23 13.49
CA ARG A 542 12.81 20.47 14.02
C ARG A 542 13.01 18.96 13.88
N ALA A 543 13.61 18.50 12.78
CA ALA A 543 13.71 17.09 12.42
C ALA A 543 15.00 16.78 11.65
N VAL A 544 15.36 15.50 11.57
CA VAL A 544 16.40 15.03 10.64
C VAL A 544 15.86 15.01 9.23
N VAL A 545 16.63 15.52 8.27
CA VAL A 545 16.30 15.51 6.84
C VAL A 545 17.22 14.53 6.11
N GLU A 546 16.61 13.60 5.39
CA GLU A 546 17.28 12.65 4.49
C GLU A 546 17.17 13.13 3.05
N ARG A 547 18.29 13.08 2.31
CA ARG A 547 18.26 13.34 0.87
C ARG A 547 18.00 12.04 0.12
N ARG A 548 16.92 12.01 -0.66
CA ARG A 548 16.56 10.87 -1.52
C ARG A 548 16.48 11.33 -2.98
N LYS A 549 16.38 10.36 -3.89
CA LYS A 549 16.28 10.60 -5.34
C LYS A 549 15.15 11.57 -5.69
N GLU A 550 14.05 11.52 -4.95
CA GLU A 550 12.83 12.33 -5.17
C GLU A 550 12.83 13.66 -4.40
N GLY A 551 13.88 13.95 -3.60
CA GLY A 551 14.00 15.18 -2.83
C GLY A 551 14.32 14.95 -1.35
N ASN A 552 14.10 15.99 -0.54
CA ASN A 552 14.30 15.95 0.91
C ASN A 552 13.13 15.23 1.58
N VAL A 553 13.40 14.40 2.59
CA VAL A 553 12.39 13.67 3.36
C VAL A 553 12.71 13.78 4.85
N VAL A 554 11.73 14.11 5.70
CA VAL A 554 11.95 14.10 7.16
C VAL A 554 11.97 12.68 7.70
N CYS A 555 12.72 12.42 8.78
CA CYS A 555 12.80 11.09 9.38
C CYS A 555 11.47 10.58 9.96
N TRP A 556 10.52 11.48 10.23
CA TRP A 556 9.26 11.14 10.88
C TRP A 556 8.09 10.86 9.95
N ASP A 557 7.17 10.02 10.41
CA ASP A 557 5.89 9.74 9.75
C ASP A 557 4.76 10.63 10.27
N LYS A 558 3.60 10.53 9.59
CA LYS A 558 2.39 11.37 9.72
C LYS A 558 2.28 12.18 11.02
N ARG A 559 1.92 11.53 12.13
CA ARG A 559 1.56 12.22 13.38
C ARG A 559 2.76 12.82 14.09
N ILE A 560 3.92 12.20 13.93
CA ILE A 560 5.13 12.60 14.64
C ILE A 560 5.67 13.90 14.05
N VAL A 561 5.53 14.10 12.74
CA VAL A 561 5.85 15.36 12.06
C VAL A 561 4.98 16.52 12.56
N GLU A 562 3.66 16.29 12.70
CA GLU A 562 2.73 17.29 13.22
C GLU A 562 3.07 17.70 14.67
N ASP A 563 3.43 16.74 15.51
CA ASP A 563 3.87 17.02 16.89
C ASP A 563 5.17 17.86 16.96
N GLN A 564 5.92 17.95 15.86
CA GLN A 564 7.10 18.81 15.69
C GLN A 564 6.76 20.18 15.08
N GLY A 565 5.48 20.52 15.01
CA GLY A 565 5.00 21.79 14.46
C GLY A 565 5.17 21.88 12.95
N LEU A 566 5.51 20.77 12.28
CA LEU A 566 5.65 20.70 10.83
C LEU A 566 4.31 20.25 10.24
N VAL A 567 3.67 21.14 9.49
CA VAL A 567 2.35 20.86 8.94
C VAL A 567 2.48 20.06 7.66
N LYS A 568 1.83 18.90 7.64
CA LYS A 568 1.73 18.04 6.47
C LYS A 568 0.51 18.46 5.63
N MET A 569 0.70 18.48 4.32
CA MET A 569 -0.37 18.52 3.33
C MET A 569 -0.20 17.29 2.42
N ASP A 570 -1.30 16.70 1.96
CA ASP A 570 -1.26 15.56 1.04
C ASP A 570 -1.52 16.01 -0.41
N VAL A 571 -0.47 15.95 -1.24
CA VAL A 571 -0.49 16.09 -2.69
C VAL A 571 -0.53 14.69 -3.30
N LEU A 572 -1.73 14.10 -3.33
CA LEU A 572 -1.93 12.72 -3.78
C LEU A 572 -2.01 12.65 -5.30
N GLY A 573 -1.41 11.63 -5.90
CA GLY A 573 -1.55 11.35 -7.33
C GLY A 573 -2.74 10.44 -7.60
N LEU A 574 -3.70 10.88 -8.42
CA LEU A 574 -4.89 10.12 -8.79
C LEU A 574 -4.95 9.93 -10.32
N ASN A 575 -4.70 8.70 -10.77
CA ASN A 575 -4.72 8.32 -12.19
C ASN A 575 -6.03 8.67 -12.92
N THR A 576 -7.16 8.76 -12.21
CA THR A 576 -8.43 9.15 -12.82
C THR A 576 -8.40 10.60 -13.32
N LEU A 577 -7.67 11.49 -12.66
CA LEU A 577 -7.49 12.87 -13.13
C LEU A 577 -6.60 12.93 -14.38
N ASP A 578 -5.57 12.08 -14.46
CA ASP A 578 -4.77 11.93 -15.68
C ASP A 578 -5.62 11.42 -16.85
N HIS A 579 -6.45 10.40 -16.60
CA HIS A 579 -7.41 9.85 -17.56
C HIS A 579 -8.40 10.92 -18.06
N MET A 580 -9.06 11.65 -17.17
CA MET A 580 -10.02 12.69 -17.55
C MET A 580 -9.35 13.84 -18.31
N THR A 581 -8.15 14.26 -17.89
CA THR A 581 -7.38 15.31 -18.58
C THR A 581 -7.04 14.87 -20.00
N LEU A 582 -6.51 13.66 -20.17
CA LEU A 582 -6.17 13.14 -21.49
C LEU A 582 -7.41 12.97 -22.39
N ALA A 583 -8.56 12.57 -21.83
CA ALA A 583 -9.81 12.52 -22.58
C ALA A 583 -10.24 13.93 -23.06
N LEU A 584 -10.13 14.95 -22.22
CA LEU A 584 -10.39 16.35 -22.60
C LEU A 584 -9.42 16.85 -23.69
N GLU A 585 -8.16 16.43 -23.63
CA GLU A 585 -7.17 16.73 -24.67
C GLU A 585 -7.57 16.13 -26.01
N TYR A 586 -7.92 14.85 -26.07
CA TYR A 586 -8.43 14.23 -27.31
C TYR A 586 -9.69 14.94 -27.84
N ILE A 587 -10.65 15.29 -26.96
CA ILE A 587 -11.85 16.03 -27.37
C ILE A 587 -11.47 17.36 -28.02
N ARG A 588 -10.53 18.09 -27.42
CA ARG A 588 -10.06 19.37 -27.94
C ARG A 588 -9.33 19.21 -29.27
N GLU A 589 -8.46 18.21 -29.39
CA GLU A 589 -7.71 17.91 -30.62
C GLU A 589 -8.65 17.55 -31.77
N ASN A 590 -9.66 16.71 -31.53
CA ASN A 590 -10.55 16.19 -32.56
C ASN A 590 -11.70 17.13 -32.93
N THR A 591 -12.25 17.85 -31.95
CA THR A 591 -13.49 18.63 -32.12
C THR A 591 -13.29 20.13 -31.97
N GLY A 592 -12.14 20.58 -31.45
CA GLY A 592 -11.89 21.97 -31.07
C GLY A 592 -12.66 22.43 -29.81
N LYS A 593 -13.55 21.61 -29.25
CA LYS A 593 -14.37 21.96 -28.09
C LYS A 593 -13.55 21.93 -26.81
N ARG A 594 -13.87 22.84 -25.88
CA ARG A 594 -13.37 22.83 -24.50
C ARG A 594 -14.55 22.57 -23.58
N ILE A 595 -14.48 21.47 -22.83
CA ILE A 595 -15.53 21.08 -21.88
C ILE A 595 -15.08 21.49 -20.48
N ASP A 596 -15.95 22.22 -19.78
CA ASP A 596 -15.78 22.51 -18.36
C ASP A 596 -16.57 21.48 -17.54
N LEU A 597 -15.85 20.54 -16.93
CA LEU A 597 -16.43 19.45 -16.17
C LEU A 597 -17.12 19.93 -14.87
N ASN A 598 -16.87 21.14 -14.39
CA ASN A 598 -17.55 21.68 -13.21
C ASN A 598 -18.92 22.28 -13.55
N ARG A 599 -19.25 22.39 -14.85
CA ARG A 599 -20.51 22.97 -15.34
C ARG A 599 -21.52 21.93 -15.81
N ILE A 600 -21.18 20.64 -15.75
CA ILE A 600 -22.11 19.57 -16.15
C ILE A 600 -23.22 19.40 -15.08
N PRO A 601 -24.49 19.20 -15.45
CA PRO A 601 -25.56 18.90 -14.50
C PRO A 601 -25.35 17.53 -13.84
N LEU A 602 -25.80 17.34 -12.59
CA LEU A 602 -25.74 16.05 -11.88
C LEU A 602 -26.98 15.17 -12.08
N ASP A 603 -28.00 15.70 -12.75
CA ASP A 603 -29.26 15.07 -13.10
C ASP A 603 -29.35 14.67 -14.58
N ASP A 604 -28.21 14.56 -15.28
CA ASP A 604 -28.18 14.07 -16.68
C ASP A 604 -28.69 12.62 -16.76
N GLU A 605 -29.84 12.45 -17.42
CA GLU A 605 -30.53 11.16 -17.56
C GLU A 605 -29.66 10.08 -18.22
N LYS A 606 -28.83 10.43 -19.22
CA LYS A 606 -28.02 9.44 -19.94
C LYS A 606 -26.85 8.97 -19.08
N VAL A 607 -26.24 9.88 -18.33
CA VAL A 607 -25.16 9.56 -17.40
C VAL A 607 -25.67 8.67 -16.28
N LEU A 608 -26.80 9.03 -15.66
CA LEU A 608 -27.43 8.25 -14.59
C LEU A 608 -27.92 6.89 -15.08
N ALA A 609 -28.47 6.80 -16.30
CA ALA A 609 -28.85 5.53 -16.90
C ALA A 609 -27.66 4.58 -17.09
N ASN A 610 -26.46 5.09 -17.35
CA ASN A 610 -25.26 4.26 -17.42
C ASN A 610 -24.85 3.71 -16.05
N PHE A 611 -25.03 4.48 -14.97
CA PHE A 611 -24.87 3.95 -13.61
C PHE A 611 -25.92 2.89 -13.28
N ALA A 612 -27.20 3.13 -13.58
CA ALA A 612 -28.29 2.16 -13.34
C ALA A 612 -28.05 0.82 -14.08
N LYS A 613 -27.52 0.87 -15.31
CA LYS A 613 -27.16 -0.34 -16.09
C LYS A 613 -25.85 -0.99 -15.63
N ALA A 614 -25.13 -0.36 -14.70
CA ALA A 614 -23.79 -0.73 -14.26
C ALA A 614 -22.75 -0.77 -15.40
N ASN A 615 -22.86 0.17 -16.35
CA ASN A 615 -21.90 0.37 -17.45
C ASN A 615 -20.62 1.09 -16.97
N THR A 616 -20.03 0.63 -15.87
CA THR A 616 -19.02 1.35 -15.08
C THR A 616 -17.58 0.86 -15.31
N THR A 617 -17.30 0.16 -16.41
CA THR A 617 -15.92 -0.19 -16.79
C THR A 617 -15.08 1.09 -16.95
N ALA A 618 -13.90 1.11 -16.31
CA ALA A 618 -13.00 2.26 -16.18
C ALA A 618 -13.58 3.49 -15.44
N ILE A 619 -14.68 3.33 -14.68
CA ILE A 619 -15.24 4.41 -13.85
C ILE A 619 -14.79 4.23 -12.41
N PHE A 620 -13.94 5.15 -11.94
CA PHE A 620 -13.37 5.16 -10.59
C PHE A 620 -14.41 4.85 -9.50
N GLN A 621 -14.03 4.04 -8.49
CA GLN A 621 -14.89 3.51 -7.40
C GLN A 621 -16.00 2.52 -7.80
N PHE A 622 -16.46 2.49 -9.06
CA PHE A 622 -17.66 1.75 -9.46
C PHE A 622 -17.40 0.48 -10.29
N GLU A 623 -16.15 0.01 -10.41
CA GLU A 623 -15.77 -1.09 -11.32
C GLU A 623 -16.05 -2.50 -10.77
N SER A 624 -16.12 -2.70 -9.45
CA SER A 624 -16.17 -4.03 -8.85
C SER A 624 -17.51 -4.75 -9.07
N GLY A 625 -17.49 -6.09 -9.12
CA GLY A 625 -18.68 -6.90 -9.41
C GLY A 625 -19.85 -6.65 -8.45
N GLY A 626 -19.61 -6.65 -7.13
CA GLY A 626 -20.67 -6.39 -6.16
C GLY A 626 -21.17 -4.93 -6.19
N MET A 627 -20.30 -3.96 -6.48
CA MET A 627 -20.73 -2.58 -6.70
C MET A 627 -21.64 -2.45 -7.92
N ARG A 628 -21.31 -3.14 -9.02
CA ARG A 628 -22.17 -3.20 -10.22
C ARG A 628 -23.53 -3.83 -9.92
N ARG A 629 -23.58 -4.85 -9.07
CA ARG A 629 -24.84 -5.44 -8.61
C ARG A 629 -25.67 -4.41 -7.84
N LEU A 630 -25.08 -3.74 -6.85
CA LEU A 630 -25.77 -2.71 -6.06
C LEU A 630 -26.36 -1.60 -6.94
N LEU A 631 -25.60 -1.13 -7.94
CA LEU A 631 -26.09 -0.13 -8.89
C LEU A 631 -27.32 -0.62 -9.69
N LYS A 632 -27.34 -1.88 -10.12
CA LYS A 632 -28.49 -2.46 -10.82
C LYS A 632 -29.71 -2.58 -9.91
N GLU A 633 -29.53 -2.98 -8.66
CA GLU A 633 -30.61 -3.02 -7.67
C GLU A 633 -31.22 -1.64 -7.47
N LEU A 634 -30.38 -0.61 -7.29
CA LEU A 634 -30.84 0.78 -7.14
C LEU A 634 -31.45 1.38 -8.39
N GLY A 635 -31.05 0.89 -9.57
CA GLY A 635 -31.59 1.31 -10.87
C GLY A 635 -32.84 0.56 -11.30
N SER A 636 -33.25 -0.49 -10.58
CA SER A 636 -34.39 -1.36 -10.95
C SER A 636 -35.73 -0.62 -11.02
N THR A 637 -35.89 0.46 -10.25
CA THR A 637 -37.07 1.34 -10.26
C THR A 637 -37.13 2.26 -11.49
N GLY A 638 -36.11 2.22 -12.35
CA GLY A 638 -35.99 3.09 -13.53
C GLY A 638 -35.39 4.48 -13.25
N VAL A 639 -35.13 4.83 -11.98
CA VAL A 639 -34.54 6.12 -11.59
C VAL A 639 -33.41 5.91 -10.57
N ILE A 640 -32.23 6.46 -10.89
CA ILE A 640 -31.10 6.56 -9.97
C ILE A 640 -30.62 8.01 -9.94
N THR A 641 -30.31 8.54 -8.77
CA THR A 641 -29.87 9.92 -8.54
C THR A 641 -28.37 9.98 -8.24
N PHE A 642 -27.82 11.19 -8.20
CA PHE A 642 -26.43 11.41 -7.79
C PHE A 642 -26.21 11.03 -6.32
N GLU A 643 -27.19 11.31 -5.46
CA GLU A 643 -27.17 10.98 -4.04
C GLU A 643 -27.18 9.45 -3.83
N ASP A 644 -27.96 8.71 -4.61
CA ASP A 644 -27.97 7.24 -4.58
C ASP A 644 -26.59 6.64 -4.88
N ILE A 645 -25.94 7.08 -5.97
CA ILE A 645 -24.60 6.59 -6.32
C ILE A 645 -23.55 7.06 -5.31
N THR A 646 -23.78 8.19 -4.65
CA THR A 646 -22.92 8.68 -3.55
C THR A 646 -23.06 7.80 -2.30
N ALA A 647 -24.25 7.30 -2.00
CA ALA A 647 -24.47 6.34 -0.92
C ALA A 647 -23.79 4.99 -1.19
N CYS A 648 -23.77 4.53 -2.45
CA CYS A 648 -23.08 3.29 -2.84
C CYS A 648 -21.61 3.28 -2.40
N THR A 649 -20.88 4.40 -2.55
CA THR A 649 -19.46 4.47 -2.18
C THR A 649 -19.23 4.34 -0.68
N ALA A 650 -20.23 4.67 0.14
CA ALA A 650 -20.23 4.47 1.59
C ALA A 650 -20.67 3.05 2.00
N LEU A 651 -21.67 2.49 1.32
CA LEU A 651 -22.34 1.23 1.66
C LEU A 651 -21.58 -0.02 1.20
N TYR A 652 -20.88 0.01 0.06
CA TYR A 652 -20.20 -1.17 -0.48
C TYR A 652 -18.89 -1.48 0.26
N ARG A 653 -19.00 -1.90 1.53
CA ARG A 653 -17.91 -2.20 2.46
C ARG A 653 -18.31 -3.38 3.36
N PRO A 654 -17.35 -4.18 3.89
CA PRO A 654 -17.68 -5.39 4.64
C PRO A 654 -18.70 -5.19 5.78
N GLY A 655 -18.56 -4.11 6.55
CA GLY A 655 -19.45 -3.82 7.67
C GLY A 655 -20.92 -3.60 7.29
N PRO A 656 -21.24 -2.58 6.47
CA PRO A 656 -22.62 -2.37 6.01
C PRO A 656 -23.20 -3.58 5.27
N ILE A 657 -22.39 -4.34 4.51
CA ILE A 657 -22.82 -5.57 3.84
C ILE A 657 -23.21 -6.65 4.88
N GLU A 658 -22.35 -6.93 5.86
CA GLU A 658 -22.59 -7.94 6.90
C GLU A 658 -23.80 -7.60 7.78
N SER A 659 -24.08 -6.30 7.97
CA SER A 659 -25.22 -5.83 8.77
C SER A 659 -26.58 -5.83 8.06
N GLY A 660 -26.62 -6.12 6.75
CA GLY A 660 -27.84 -6.01 5.92
C GLY A 660 -28.24 -4.57 5.58
N MET A 661 -27.46 -3.56 5.99
CA MET A 661 -27.73 -2.14 5.74
C MET A 661 -27.78 -1.80 4.25
N MET A 662 -26.86 -2.39 3.47
CA MET A 662 -26.83 -2.24 2.02
C MET A 662 -28.14 -2.75 1.40
N ASP A 663 -28.67 -3.86 1.94
CA ASP A 663 -29.89 -4.49 1.41
C ASP A 663 -31.13 -3.65 1.73
N SER A 664 -31.28 -3.24 2.99
CA SER A 664 -32.38 -2.34 3.38
C SER A 664 -32.36 -1.03 2.60
N PHE A 665 -31.18 -0.48 2.28
CA PHE A 665 -31.08 0.76 1.50
C PHE A 665 -31.73 0.62 0.12
N TYR A 666 -31.38 -0.42 -0.66
CA TYR A 666 -31.98 -0.57 -1.99
C TYR A 666 -33.42 -1.11 -1.93
N LEU A 667 -33.78 -1.94 -0.94
CA LEU A 667 -35.14 -2.45 -0.79
C LEU A 667 -36.13 -1.32 -0.46
N ARG A 668 -35.76 -0.41 0.44
CA ARG A 668 -36.57 0.77 0.76
C ARG A 668 -36.73 1.69 -0.45
N LYS A 669 -35.65 1.91 -1.19
CA LYS A 669 -35.70 2.66 -2.45
C LYS A 669 -36.63 2.01 -3.48
N GLN A 670 -36.63 0.69 -3.57
CA GLN A 670 -37.50 -0.08 -4.45
C GLN A 670 -38.98 -0.08 -4.01
N GLY A 671 -39.26 0.36 -2.77
CA GLY A 671 -40.58 0.23 -2.15
C GLY A 671 -40.89 -1.19 -1.66
N ASN A 672 -39.86 -2.05 -1.57
CA ASN A 672 -39.96 -3.43 -1.06
C ASN A 672 -39.78 -3.52 0.46
N GLU A 673 -39.39 -2.42 1.12
CA GLU A 673 -39.32 -2.26 2.57
C GLU A 673 -39.87 -0.86 2.95
N GLU A 674 -40.59 -0.74 4.06
CA GLU A 674 -41.13 0.54 4.53
C GLU A 674 -40.02 1.45 5.07
N ILE A 675 -40.12 2.76 4.80
CA ILE A 675 -39.20 3.76 5.32
C ILE A 675 -39.68 4.19 6.70
N GLU A 676 -38.95 3.77 7.74
CA GLU A 676 -39.23 4.13 9.12
C GLU A 676 -38.17 5.08 9.68
N TYR A 677 -38.62 6.08 10.44
CA TYR A 677 -37.79 7.00 11.21
C TYR A 677 -38.10 6.86 12.70
N ASP A 678 -37.07 6.75 13.55
CA ASP A 678 -37.29 6.62 15.00
C ASP A 678 -37.96 7.86 15.60
N HIS A 679 -37.81 9.03 14.97
CA HIS A 679 -38.44 10.29 15.38
C HIS A 679 -38.66 11.23 14.18
N PRO A 680 -39.73 12.06 14.13
CA PRO A 680 -39.97 13.00 13.02
C PRO A 680 -38.83 13.98 12.71
N LEU A 681 -38.07 14.40 13.72
CA LEU A 681 -36.89 15.26 13.51
C LEU A 681 -35.72 14.57 12.79
N MET A 682 -35.74 13.24 12.66
CA MET A 682 -34.73 12.48 11.92
C MET A 682 -35.05 12.39 10.43
N GLU A 683 -36.31 12.60 10.03
CA GLU A 683 -36.74 12.53 8.63
C GLU A 683 -35.91 13.46 7.73
N PRO A 684 -35.76 14.78 8.02
CA PRO A 684 -34.95 15.67 7.18
C PRO A 684 -33.44 15.31 7.13
N VAL A 685 -32.97 14.46 8.04
CA VAL A 685 -31.56 14.03 8.11
C VAL A 685 -31.32 12.73 7.32
N LEU A 686 -32.33 11.88 7.26
CA LEU A 686 -32.24 10.52 6.72
C LEU A 686 -33.10 10.30 5.46
N GLU A 687 -33.85 11.30 5.00
CA GLU A 687 -34.67 11.24 3.78
C GLU A 687 -33.84 10.82 2.56
N GLU A 688 -32.70 11.48 2.33
CA GLU A 688 -31.75 11.17 1.24
C GLU A 688 -31.23 9.71 1.28
N THR A 689 -31.29 9.07 2.44
CA THR A 689 -30.82 7.71 2.65
C THR A 689 -31.92 6.74 3.06
N PHE A 690 -33.17 7.07 2.76
CA PHE A 690 -34.33 6.20 2.98
C PHE A 690 -34.45 5.70 4.43
N GLY A 691 -34.16 6.56 5.42
CA GLY A 691 -34.22 6.21 6.84
C GLY A 691 -33.02 5.40 7.35
N VAL A 692 -32.07 5.05 6.49
CA VAL A 692 -30.85 4.31 6.86
C VAL A 692 -29.77 5.31 7.26
N ILE A 693 -29.12 5.12 8.42
CA ILE A 693 -27.96 5.94 8.79
C ILE A 693 -26.75 5.43 8.00
N VAL A 694 -26.15 6.28 7.15
CA VAL A 694 -25.03 5.93 6.24
C VAL A 694 -23.80 6.82 6.48
N TYR A 695 -24.02 8.06 6.91
CA TYR A 695 -22.94 9.04 7.08
C TYR A 695 -22.68 9.42 8.53
N GLN A 696 -21.44 9.78 8.81
CA GLN A 696 -21.02 10.35 10.09
C GLN A 696 -21.69 11.71 10.34
N GLU A 697 -21.89 12.50 9.27
CA GLU A 697 -22.60 13.77 9.29
C GLU A 697 -24.06 13.59 9.73
N GLN A 698 -24.71 12.48 9.36
CA GLN A 698 -26.07 12.17 9.82
C GLN A 698 -26.10 11.90 11.32
N VAL A 699 -25.16 11.10 11.84
CA VAL A 699 -25.02 10.88 13.30
C VAL A 699 -24.81 12.20 14.04
N MET A 700 -23.95 13.06 13.50
CA MET A 700 -23.71 14.38 14.09
C MET A 700 -25.00 15.22 14.08
N LYS A 701 -25.74 15.25 12.97
CA LYS A 701 -26.97 16.03 12.86
C LYS A 701 -28.09 15.49 13.73
N ILE A 702 -28.26 14.17 13.81
CA ILE A 702 -29.19 13.49 14.74
C ILE A 702 -28.86 13.92 16.17
N SER A 703 -27.59 13.91 16.57
CA SER A 703 -27.18 14.32 17.91
C SER A 703 -27.50 15.79 18.21
N GLN A 704 -27.42 16.67 17.22
CA GLN A 704 -27.82 18.08 17.37
C GLN A 704 -29.32 18.23 17.56
N VAL A 705 -30.13 17.61 16.69
CA VAL A 705 -31.59 17.85 16.66
C VAL A 705 -32.35 17.03 17.69
N ILE A 706 -31.86 15.84 18.05
CA ILE A 706 -32.50 14.95 19.03
C ILE A 706 -31.95 15.19 20.43
N ALA A 707 -30.62 15.32 20.59
CA ALA A 707 -29.98 15.40 21.91
C ALA A 707 -29.49 16.81 22.30
N GLY A 708 -29.70 17.82 21.44
CA GLY A 708 -29.32 19.21 21.72
C GLY A 708 -27.80 19.46 21.72
N TYR A 709 -27.00 18.59 21.09
CA TYR A 709 -25.55 18.75 21.02
C TYR A 709 -25.17 19.98 20.18
N SER A 710 -24.06 20.65 20.54
CA SER A 710 -23.38 21.57 19.62
C SER A 710 -22.69 20.78 18.48
N GLY A 711 -22.34 21.44 17.37
CA GLY A 711 -21.57 20.77 16.30
C GLY A 711 -20.21 20.23 16.76
N ALA A 712 -19.52 20.95 17.64
CA ALA A 712 -18.27 20.49 18.24
C ALA A 712 -18.47 19.25 19.14
N ALA A 713 -19.53 19.23 19.95
CA ALA A 713 -19.87 18.08 20.79
C ALA A 713 -20.27 16.87 19.95
N ALA A 714 -20.97 17.08 18.83
CA ALA A 714 -21.36 16.03 17.91
C ALA A 714 -20.14 15.38 17.21
N ASP A 715 -19.16 16.17 16.75
CA ASP A 715 -17.89 15.62 16.21
C ASP A 715 -17.11 14.85 17.29
N LYS A 716 -17.12 15.34 18.54
CA LYS A 716 -16.50 14.64 19.67
C LYS A 716 -17.14 13.27 19.89
N LEU A 717 -18.47 13.17 19.90
CA LEU A 717 -19.20 11.91 20.04
C LEU A 717 -18.81 10.91 18.94
N ARG A 718 -18.85 11.35 17.68
CA ARG A 718 -18.42 10.54 16.52
C ARG A 718 -17.00 9.99 16.68
N LYS A 719 -16.04 10.82 17.13
CA LYS A 719 -14.64 10.39 17.35
C LYS A 719 -14.52 9.34 18.45
N ILE A 720 -15.29 9.49 19.54
CA ILE A 720 -15.29 8.52 20.65
C ILE A 720 -15.83 7.17 20.15
N MET A 721 -16.95 7.18 19.43
CA MET A 721 -17.54 5.98 18.83
C MET A 721 -16.56 5.29 17.86
N GLY A 722 -15.94 6.03 16.96
CA GLY A 722 -14.96 5.48 16.01
C GLY A 722 -13.73 4.85 16.67
N LYS A 723 -13.33 5.31 17.86
CA LYS A 723 -12.21 4.74 18.63
C LYS A 723 -12.61 3.61 19.58
N LYS A 724 -13.91 3.34 19.75
CA LYS A 724 -14.45 2.32 20.67
C LYS A 724 -13.89 2.42 22.09
N LEU A 725 -13.81 3.64 22.65
CA LEU A 725 -13.28 3.88 24.00
C LEU A 725 -14.35 3.54 25.06
N PRO A 726 -14.26 2.41 25.80
CA PRO A 726 -15.41 1.92 26.57
C PRO A 726 -15.86 2.88 27.69
N GLU A 727 -14.90 3.48 28.40
CA GLU A 727 -15.18 4.40 29.50
C GLU A 727 -15.72 5.76 29.04
N GLU A 728 -15.24 6.26 27.90
CA GLU A 728 -15.75 7.52 27.33
C GLU A 728 -17.12 7.31 26.67
N MET A 729 -17.37 6.15 26.06
CA MET A 729 -18.69 5.79 25.51
C MET A 729 -19.78 5.77 26.59
N LYS A 730 -19.51 5.22 27.78
CA LYS A 730 -20.46 5.25 28.90
C LYS A 730 -20.85 6.68 29.32
N LYS A 731 -19.88 7.59 29.39
CA LYS A 731 -20.12 9.01 29.74
C LYS A 731 -20.98 9.70 28.68
N GLU A 732 -20.64 9.48 27.42
CA GLU A 732 -21.38 10.08 26.31
C GLU A 732 -22.79 9.48 26.15
N ARG A 733 -23.00 8.19 26.45
CA ARG A 733 -24.33 7.56 26.45
C ARG A 733 -25.27 8.27 27.40
N LYS A 734 -24.83 8.50 28.65
CA LYS A 734 -25.64 9.22 29.65
C LYS A 734 -25.97 10.63 29.16
N LYS A 735 -24.96 11.37 28.70
CA LYS A 735 -25.12 12.74 28.22
C LYS A 735 -26.09 12.83 27.03
N PHE A 736 -26.01 11.87 26.10
CA PHE A 736 -26.93 11.77 24.97
C PHE A 736 -28.36 11.51 25.46
N CYS A 737 -28.56 10.53 26.34
CA CYS A 737 -29.89 10.20 26.86
C CYS A 737 -30.53 11.38 27.62
N ASP A 738 -29.77 12.00 28.53
CA ASP A 738 -30.22 13.20 29.28
C ASP A 738 -30.59 14.33 28.30
N GLY A 739 -29.78 14.50 27.24
CA GLY A 739 -30.03 15.48 26.17
C GLY A 739 -31.31 15.20 25.37
N CYS A 740 -31.56 13.93 25.02
CA CYS A 740 -32.77 13.52 24.30
C CYS A 740 -34.03 13.79 25.14
N VAL A 741 -34.00 13.39 26.42
CA VAL A 741 -35.11 13.64 27.36
C VAL A 741 -35.36 15.14 27.50
N ALA A 742 -34.30 15.96 27.62
CA ALA A 742 -34.43 17.41 27.76
C ALA A 742 -34.90 18.12 26.47
N THR A 743 -34.50 17.63 25.30
CA THR A 743 -34.73 18.32 24.01
C THR A 743 -36.06 17.94 23.38
N ILE A 744 -36.40 16.65 23.37
CA ILE A 744 -37.61 16.13 22.69
C ILE A 744 -38.61 15.46 23.62
N GLY A 745 -38.29 15.30 24.92
CA GLY A 745 -39.22 14.74 25.90
C GLY A 745 -39.47 13.23 25.77
N CYS A 746 -38.53 12.47 25.19
CA CYS A 746 -38.63 11.01 25.06
C CYS A 746 -38.37 10.29 26.40
N THR A 747 -38.57 8.97 26.44
CA THR A 747 -38.16 8.13 27.58
C THR A 747 -36.66 7.82 27.54
N GLU A 748 -36.07 7.55 28.71
CA GLU A 748 -34.66 7.14 28.80
C GLU A 748 -34.40 5.83 28.05
N ASP A 749 -35.34 4.87 28.10
CA ASP A 749 -35.25 3.61 27.36
C ASP A 749 -35.20 3.82 25.84
N TRP A 750 -36.04 4.71 25.32
CA TRP A 750 -36.03 5.05 23.89
C TRP A 750 -34.72 5.75 23.50
N ALA A 751 -34.25 6.69 24.32
CA ALA A 751 -33.00 7.40 24.06
C ALA A 751 -31.79 6.44 24.09
N GLY A 752 -31.79 5.48 25.01
CA GLY A 752 -30.81 4.41 25.09
C GLY A 752 -30.83 3.53 23.85
N ALA A 753 -32.01 3.09 23.40
CA ALA A 753 -32.14 2.29 22.18
C ALA A 753 -31.63 3.02 20.93
N LEU A 754 -31.94 4.32 20.80
CA LEU A 754 -31.39 5.13 19.71
C LEU A 754 -29.86 5.26 19.80
N PHE A 755 -29.32 5.46 21.00
CA PHE A 755 -27.87 5.53 21.20
C PHE A 755 -27.19 4.20 20.80
N ASP A 756 -27.76 3.07 21.21
CA ASP A 756 -27.21 1.74 20.91
C ASP A 756 -27.24 1.47 19.39
N LYS A 757 -28.28 1.93 18.68
CA LYS A 757 -28.37 1.92 17.21
C LYS A 757 -27.27 2.78 16.56
N ILE A 758 -27.06 3.99 17.07
CA ILE A 758 -25.99 4.89 16.60
C ILE A 758 -24.60 4.30 16.89
N GLU A 759 -24.37 3.72 18.07
CA GLU A 759 -23.09 3.09 18.44
C GLU A 759 -22.77 1.91 17.53
N GLY A 760 -23.74 1.01 17.32
CA GLY A 760 -23.60 -0.11 16.38
C GLY A 760 -23.25 0.36 14.97
N PHE A 761 -23.87 1.46 14.53
CA PHE A 761 -23.60 2.07 13.24
C PHE A 761 -22.27 2.81 13.14
N ALA A 762 -21.87 3.54 14.18
CA ALA A 762 -20.73 4.45 14.14
C ALA A 762 -19.39 3.73 13.91
N GLY A 763 -19.33 2.41 14.13
CA GLY A 763 -18.23 1.56 13.68
C GLY A 763 -18.05 1.49 12.17
N TYR A 764 -19.11 1.79 11.40
CA TYR A 764 -19.18 1.64 9.94
C TYR A 764 -19.50 2.93 9.18
N GLY A 765 -20.00 3.97 9.87
CA GLY A 765 -20.39 5.23 9.23
C GLY A 765 -19.29 5.92 8.43
N PHE A 766 -19.67 6.47 7.28
CA PHE A 766 -18.73 7.04 6.32
C PHE A 766 -18.70 8.57 6.32
N ASN A 767 -17.63 9.15 5.81
CA ASN A 767 -17.51 10.60 5.62
C ASN A 767 -18.31 11.02 4.38
N LYS A 768 -19.42 11.76 4.55
CA LYS A 768 -20.23 12.23 3.41
C LYS A 768 -19.43 13.13 2.48
N SER A 769 -18.65 14.06 3.05
CA SER A 769 -17.84 15.02 2.26
C SER A 769 -16.91 14.28 1.29
N HIS A 770 -16.21 13.26 1.78
CA HIS A 770 -15.33 12.41 0.97
C HIS A 770 -16.08 11.57 -0.06
N SER A 771 -17.25 11.02 0.31
CA SER A 771 -18.14 10.30 -0.62
C SER A 771 -18.52 11.20 -1.79
N VAL A 772 -19.02 12.40 -1.53
CA VAL A 772 -19.47 13.36 -2.55
C VAL A 772 -18.31 13.75 -3.47
N GLU A 773 -17.17 14.13 -2.91
CA GLU A 773 -15.99 14.54 -3.67
C GLU A 773 -15.54 13.45 -4.65
N TYR A 774 -15.50 12.19 -4.22
CA TYR A 774 -15.09 11.08 -5.10
C TYR A 774 -16.16 10.72 -6.12
N THR A 775 -17.43 10.79 -5.75
CA THR A 775 -18.52 10.55 -6.70
C THR A 775 -18.57 11.62 -7.78
N LEU A 776 -18.23 12.89 -7.50
CA LEU A 776 -18.12 13.94 -8.51
C LEU A 776 -17.09 13.57 -9.59
N ILE A 777 -15.91 13.06 -9.20
CA ILE A 777 -14.89 12.59 -10.16
C ILE A 777 -15.44 11.43 -11.00
N SER A 778 -16.09 10.46 -10.37
CA SER A 778 -16.71 9.32 -11.06
C SER A 778 -17.81 9.74 -12.02
N TYR A 779 -18.63 10.73 -11.64
CA TYR A 779 -19.71 11.26 -12.46
C TYR A 779 -19.17 12.02 -13.67
N GLN A 780 -18.17 12.90 -13.48
CA GLN A 780 -17.48 13.59 -14.57
C GLN A 780 -16.83 12.60 -15.55
N SER A 781 -16.21 11.54 -15.02
CA SER A 781 -15.63 10.45 -15.82
C SER A 781 -16.71 9.72 -16.63
N MET A 782 -17.87 9.41 -16.02
CA MET A 782 -19.00 8.79 -16.71
C MET A 782 -19.63 9.72 -17.77
N TYR A 783 -19.67 11.02 -17.52
CA TYR A 783 -20.12 12.01 -18.51
C TYR A 783 -19.24 11.95 -19.78
N LEU A 784 -17.91 11.92 -19.60
CA LEU A 784 -16.97 11.75 -20.71
C LEU A 784 -17.21 10.41 -21.44
N LYS A 785 -17.38 9.30 -20.71
CA LYS A 785 -17.71 8.00 -21.31
C LYS A 785 -19.02 8.02 -22.12
N THR A 786 -20.01 8.75 -21.63
CA THR A 786 -21.37 8.80 -22.22
C THR A 786 -21.39 9.61 -23.52
N TYR A 787 -20.71 10.76 -23.55
CA TYR A 787 -20.79 11.72 -24.66
C TYR A 787 -19.58 11.68 -25.60
N TYR A 788 -18.44 11.17 -25.13
CA TYR A 788 -17.17 11.11 -25.86
C TYR A 788 -16.49 9.74 -25.66
N PRO A 789 -17.16 8.62 -26.02
CA PRO A 789 -16.70 7.29 -25.69
C PRO A 789 -15.33 6.97 -26.31
N ALA A 790 -15.08 7.36 -27.57
CA ALA A 790 -13.82 7.07 -28.25
C ALA A 790 -12.61 7.74 -27.56
N GLU A 791 -12.74 9.02 -27.24
CA GLU A 791 -11.74 9.80 -26.49
C GLU A 791 -11.56 9.25 -25.07
N PHE A 792 -12.66 8.89 -24.40
CA PHE A 792 -12.63 8.29 -23.08
C PHE A 792 -11.86 6.97 -23.07
N TYR A 793 -12.11 6.06 -24.02
CA TYR A 793 -11.41 4.77 -24.08
C TYR A 793 -9.96 4.90 -24.53
N ALA A 794 -9.65 5.80 -25.47
CA ALA A 794 -8.27 6.10 -25.84
C ALA A 794 -7.45 6.53 -24.60
N ALA A 795 -8.03 7.42 -23.80
CA ALA A 795 -7.41 7.87 -22.55
C ALA A 795 -7.35 6.75 -21.49
N ALA A 796 -8.43 5.98 -21.31
CA ALA A 796 -8.47 4.87 -20.35
C ALA A 796 -7.42 3.81 -20.66
N LEU A 797 -7.30 3.39 -21.92
CA LEU A 797 -6.32 2.40 -22.36
C LEU A 797 -4.88 2.91 -22.25
N THR A 798 -4.68 4.22 -22.38
CA THR A 798 -3.37 4.85 -22.20
C THR A 798 -2.95 4.83 -20.73
N VAL A 799 -3.82 5.25 -19.82
CA VAL A 799 -3.47 5.50 -18.39
C VAL A 799 -3.59 4.25 -17.51
N GLN A 800 -4.51 3.32 -17.82
CA GLN A 800 -4.79 2.19 -16.93
C GLN A 800 -3.69 1.11 -16.96
N LYS A 801 -3.66 0.31 -15.89
CA LYS A 801 -2.73 -0.80 -15.72
C LYS A 801 -3.11 -1.98 -16.61
N GLU A 802 -2.10 -2.79 -16.94
CA GLU A 802 -2.18 -3.96 -17.81
C GLU A 802 -3.36 -4.90 -17.49
N GLU A 803 -3.56 -5.20 -16.20
CA GLU A 803 -4.61 -6.10 -15.68
C GLU A 803 -6.04 -5.64 -16.02
N LYS A 804 -6.26 -4.34 -16.27
CA LYS A 804 -7.58 -3.78 -16.58
C LYS A 804 -7.85 -3.67 -18.09
N LEU A 805 -6.81 -3.73 -18.93
CA LEU A 805 -6.90 -3.35 -20.33
C LEU A 805 -7.88 -4.25 -21.12
N THR A 806 -7.84 -5.56 -20.89
CA THR A 806 -8.72 -6.52 -21.60
C THR A 806 -10.20 -6.21 -21.38
N GLY A 807 -10.59 -5.89 -20.14
CA GLY A 807 -11.96 -5.50 -19.81
C GLY A 807 -12.38 -4.21 -20.49
N ILE A 808 -11.48 -3.22 -20.59
CA ILE A 808 -11.71 -1.93 -21.24
C ILE A 808 -11.85 -2.11 -22.76
N ILE A 809 -11.00 -2.93 -23.39
CA ILE A 809 -11.08 -3.22 -24.84
C ILE A 809 -12.41 -3.88 -25.18
N ARG A 810 -12.86 -4.86 -24.37
CA ARG A 810 -14.15 -5.51 -24.57
C ARG A 810 -15.31 -4.52 -24.49
N ASP A 811 -15.28 -3.62 -23.51
CA ASP A 811 -16.30 -2.57 -23.31
C ASP A 811 -16.31 -1.57 -24.49
N ALA A 812 -15.13 -1.17 -24.99
CA ALA A 812 -14.98 -0.30 -26.15
C ALA A 812 -15.54 -0.97 -27.42
N LYS A 813 -15.22 -2.25 -27.64
CA LYS A 813 -15.71 -3.03 -28.79
C LYS A 813 -17.23 -3.17 -28.77
N ALA A 814 -17.85 -3.34 -27.59
CA ALA A 814 -19.30 -3.40 -27.44
C ALA A 814 -20.00 -2.07 -27.85
N LEU A 815 -19.26 -0.96 -27.87
CA LEU A 815 -19.71 0.35 -28.36
C LEU A 815 -19.24 0.66 -29.78
N GLY A 816 -18.73 -0.33 -30.51
CA GLY A 816 -18.29 -0.19 -31.90
C GLY A 816 -16.92 0.47 -32.07
N ILE A 817 -16.12 0.57 -31.01
CA ILE A 817 -14.76 1.14 -31.07
C ILE A 817 -13.75 0.02 -31.24
N GLU A 818 -13.04 0.04 -32.37
CA GLU A 818 -12.00 -0.91 -32.72
C GLU A 818 -10.65 -0.49 -32.12
N VAL A 819 -9.92 -1.45 -31.54
CA VAL A 819 -8.53 -1.26 -31.10
C VAL A 819 -7.62 -2.08 -32.01
N SER A 820 -6.80 -1.38 -32.80
CA SER A 820 -5.89 -1.97 -33.78
C SER A 820 -4.45 -2.01 -33.29
N MET A 821 -3.69 -2.94 -33.87
CA MET A 821 -2.28 -3.18 -33.56
C MET A 821 -1.40 -1.94 -33.76
N PRO A 822 -0.21 -1.87 -33.14
CA PRO A 822 0.72 -0.78 -33.39
C PRO A 822 1.05 -0.62 -34.88
N ASP A 823 1.22 0.62 -35.33
CA ASP A 823 1.58 1.01 -36.70
C ASP A 823 2.71 2.05 -36.61
N ILE A 824 3.84 1.79 -37.26
CA ILE A 824 5.04 2.64 -37.11
C ILE A 824 4.82 4.10 -37.53
N ASN A 825 3.86 4.35 -38.43
CA ASN A 825 3.55 5.69 -38.93
C ASN A 825 2.42 6.39 -38.17
N ILE A 826 1.67 5.68 -37.33
CA ILE A 826 0.58 6.26 -36.52
C ILE A 826 0.94 6.27 -35.04
N SER A 827 1.29 5.10 -34.48
CA SER A 827 1.49 4.90 -33.04
C SER A 827 2.47 5.87 -32.40
N THR A 828 2.17 6.26 -31.16
CA THR A 828 3.00 7.15 -30.33
C THR A 828 3.28 6.49 -28.96
N ASN A 829 3.42 7.29 -27.91
CA ASN A 829 3.46 6.87 -26.52
C ASN A 829 2.05 6.67 -25.90
N ARG A 830 0.99 7.13 -26.58
CA ARG A 830 -0.42 6.95 -26.18
C ARG A 830 -1.26 6.27 -27.27
N PHE A 831 -2.47 5.85 -26.93
CA PHE A 831 -3.40 5.33 -27.94
C PHE A 831 -3.77 6.44 -28.92
N GLU A 832 -3.52 6.25 -30.21
CA GLU A 832 -3.85 7.27 -31.21
C GLU A 832 -5.21 6.99 -31.84
N MET A 833 -5.97 8.05 -32.09
CA MET A 833 -7.26 7.97 -32.78
C MET A 833 -7.02 8.07 -34.28
N ALA A 834 -6.96 6.92 -34.97
CA ALA A 834 -6.86 6.90 -36.43
C ALA A 834 -8.18 7.35 -37.09
N THR A 835 -9.31 7.06 -36.46
CA THR A 835 -10.64 7.57 -36.82
C THR A 835 -11.47 7.78 -35.54
N SER A 836 -12.72 8.26 -35.68
CA SER A 836 -13.65 8.39 -34.54
C SER A 836 -14.05 7.06 -33.89
N VAL A 837 -13.75 5.92 -34.55
CA VAL A 837 -14.10 4.58 -34.07
C VAL A 837 -12.91 3.62 -34.08
N ARG A 838 -11.70 4.09 -34.41
CA ARG A 838 -10.51 3.25 -34.50
C ARG A 838 -9.36 3.84 -33.69
N LEU A 839 -8.95 3.09 -32.67
CA LEU A 839 -7.79 3.36 -31.83
C LEU A 839 -6.59 2.52 -32.30
N VAL A 840 -5.38 3.08 -32.17
CA VAL A 840 -4.13 2.41 -32.54
C VAL A 840 -3.24 2.32 -31.31
N MET A 841 -2.77 1.12 -30.99
CA MET A 841 -1.94 0.88 -29.80
C MET A 841 -0.62 1.67 -29.85
N PRO A 842 -0.14 2.20 -28.71
CA PRO A 842 1.16 2.87 -28.63
C PRO A 842 2.33 1.90 -28.73
N LEU A 843 3.46 2.39 -29.23
CA LEU A 843 4.72 1.63 -29.31
C LEU A 843 5.25 1.25 -27.92
N GLN A 844 5.04 2.12 -26.93
CA GLN A 844 5.53 1.92 -25.56
C GLN A 844 4.88 0.75 -24.83
N ARG A 845 3.72 0.25 -25.31
CA ARG A 845 3.08 -0.95 -24.74
C ARG A 845 3.72 -2.25 -25.22
N ILE A 846 4.57 -2.20 -26.24
CA ILE A 846 5.32 -3.37 -26.72
C ILE A 846 6.42 -3.69 -25.71
N LYS A 847 6.37 -4.89 -25.12
CA LYS A 847 7.34 -5.39 -24.16
C LYS A 847 8.76 -5.32 -24.75
N GLY A 848 9.64 -4.63 -24.05
CA GLY A 848 11.03 -4.41 -24.48
C GLY A 848 11.28 -3.07 -25.18
N LEU A 849 10.24 -2.28 -25.48
CA LEU A 849 10.40 -0.91 -25.96
C LEU A 849 10.45 0.07 -24.78
N SER A 850 11.54 0.81 -24.68
CA SER A 850 11.67 1.90 -23.69
C SER A 850 11.04 3.19 -24.21
N GLU A 851 10.72 4.10 -23.28
CA GLU A 851 10.30 5.46 -23.62
C GLU A 851 11.33 6.16 -24.52
N LYS A 852 12.63 5.99 -24.24
CA LYS A 852 13.72 6.52 -25.06
C LYS A 852 13.67 5.99 -26.50
N ALA A 853 13.41 4.69 -26.68
CA ALA A 853 13.28 4.09 -28.00
C ALA A 853 12.07 4.66 -28.75
N THR A 854 10.93 4.77 -28.07
CA THR A 854 9.71 5.38 -28.64
C THR A 854 9.97 6.83 -29.07
N ASN A 855 10.61 7.64 -28.21
CA ASN A 855 10.94 9.03 -28.51
C ASN A 855 11.93 9.16 -29.69
N ALA A 856 12.90 8.25 -29.80
CA ALA A 856 13.82 8.22 -30.94
C ALA A 856 13.10 7.93 -32.26
N ILE A 857 12.14 7.00 -32.26
CA ILE A 857 11.30 6.68 -33.43
C ILE A 857 10.46 7.90 -33.83
N LEU A 858 9.78 8.53 -32.86
CA LEU A 858 8.95 9.71 -33.10
C LEU A 858 9.77 10.91 -33.60
N ALA A 859 10.97 11.13 -33.04
CA ALA A 859 11.87 12.17 -33.48
C ALA A 859 12.30 11.95 -34.95
N ALA A 860 12.67 10.72 -35.32
CA ALA A 860 13.01 10.38 -36.69
C ALA A 860 11.82 10.59 -37.64
N ARG A 861 10.60 10.21 -37.23
CA ARG A 861 9.36 10.35 -38.03
C ARG A 861 9.00 11.81 -38.35
N LYS A 862 9.56 12.80 -37.66
CA LYS A 862 9.33 14.24 -37.97
C LYS A 862 9.78 14.64 -39.38
N ALA A 863 10.73 13.91 -39.99
CA ALA A 863 11.15 14.14 -41.37
C ALA A 863 10.16 13.59 -42.42
N GLY A 864 9.06 12.97 -42.00
CA GLY A 864 8.01 12.38 -42.85
C GLY A 864 7.70 10.92 -42.45
N PRO A 865 6.59 10.34 -42.94
CA PRO A 865 6.30 8.92 -42.74
C PRO A 865 7.47 8.03 -43.18
N PHE A 866 7.66 6.89 -42.52
CA PHE A 866 8.58 5.86 -42.97
C PHE A 866 8.02 5.17 -44.22
N VAL A 867 8.86 5.02 -45.23
CA VAL A 867 8.46 4.42 -46.52
C VAL A 867 8.60 2.90 -46.50
N ASP A 868 9.68 2.41 -45.91
CA ASP A 868 10.00 0.98 -45.73
C ASP A 868 10.89 0.79 -44.48
N LYS A 869 11.25 -0.46 -44.17
CA LYS A 869 12.09 -0.78 -43.01
C LYS A 869 13.52 -0.26 -43.18
N ASN A 870 14.04 -0.15 -44.39
CA ASN A 870 15.38 0.39 -44.63
C ASN A 870 15.43 1.89 -44.34
N ASP A 871 14.40 2.65 -44.74
CA ASP A 871 14.23 4.06 -44.40
C ASP A 871 14.18 4.24 -42.87
N PHE A 872 13.38 3.42 -42.18
CA PHE A 872 13.34 3.41 -40.72
C PHE A 872 14.72 3.17 -40.08
N LEU A 873 15.44 2.12 -40.52
CA LEU A 873 16.76 1.76 -39.98
C LEU A 873 17.85 2.80 -40.28
N SER A 874 17.68 3.58 -41.35
CA SER A 874 18.61 4.65 -41.72
C SER A 874 18.41 5.91 -40.88
N ARG A 875 17.17 6.17 -40.42
CA ARG A 875 16.79 7.41 -39.72
C ARG A 875 16.79 7.29 -38.20
N VAL A 876 16.50 6.11 -37.65
CA VAL A 876 16.40 5.90 -36.19
C VAL A 876 17.75 5.54 -35.58
N GLU A 877 18.06 6.12 -34.41
CA GLU A 877 19.31 5.88 -33.72
C GLU A 877 19.50 4.39 -33.33
N LYS A 878 20.50 3.74 -33.91
CA LYS A 878 20.77 2.29 -33.75
C LYS A 878 21.06 1.85 -32.32
N ARG A 879 21.67 2.72 -31.49
CA ARG A 879 21.99 2.38 -30.09
C ARG A 879 20.73 2.26 -29.23
N VAL A 880 19.71 3.07 -29.53
CA VAL A 880 18.46 3.11 -28.78
C VAL A 880 17.45 2.11 -29.36
N CYS A 881 17.34 2.04 -30.69
CA CYS A 881 16.54 1.05 -31.41
C CYS A 881 17.43 -0.14 -31.81
N ASN A 882 17.83 -0.94 -30.82
CA ASN A 882 18.65 -2.12 -31.06
C ASN A 882 17.88 -3.24 -31.78
N LYS A 883 18.57 -4.30 -32.19
CA LYS A 883 17.97 -5.42 -32.95
C LYS A 883 16.75 -6.03 -32.26
N ARG A 884 16.75 -6.14 -30.93
CA ARG A 884 15.64 -6.68 -30.14
C ARG A 884 14.38 -5.81 -30.24
N VAL A 885 14.54 -4.48 -30.25
CA VAL A 885 13.43 -3.55 -30.46
C VAL A 885 12.86 -3.69 -31.88
N GLN A 886 13.74 -3.83 -32.87
CA GLN A 886 13.33 -4.01 -34.27
C GLN A 886 12.58 -5.33 -34.48
N GLU A 887 13.07 -6.43 -33.88
CA GLU A 887 12.41 -7.74 -33.89
C GLU A 887 11.02 -7.65 -33.23
N ALA A 888 10.90 -7.01 -32.06
CA ALA A 888 9.61 -6.86 -31.40
C ALA A 888 8.58 -6.07 -32.25
N LEU A 889 9.00 -4.98 -32.90
CA LEU A 889 8.16 -4.21 -33.83
C LEU A 889 7.70 -5.06 -35.03
N ASP A 890 8.59 -5.90 -35.56
CA ASP A 890 8.31 -6.77 -36.69
C ASP A 890 7.30 -7.85 -36.32
N LEU A 891 7.48 -8.52 -35.18
CA LEU A 891 6.62 -9.61 -34.71
C LEU A 891 5.18 -9.14 -34.45
N VAL A 892 5.00 -7.97 -33.81
CA VAL A 892 3.65 -7.43 -33.57
C VAL A 892 2.98 -6.85 -34.82
N GLY A 893 3.70 -6.76 -35.95
CA GLY A 893 3.18 -6.28 -37.23
C GLY A 893 3.26 -4.77 -37.44
N ALA A 894 4.09 -4.04 -36.68
CA ALA A 894 4.16 -2.57 -36.77
C ALA A 894 4.64 -2.03 -38.14
N PHE A 895 5.35 -2.85 -38.92
CA PHE A 895 5.83 -2.53 -40.26
C PHE A 895 4.91 -3.00 -41.39
N SER A 896 3.81 -3.70 -41.10
CA SER A 896 3.03 -4.44 -42.12
C SER A 896 2.42 -3.55 -43.22
N ARG A 897 2.29 -2.24 -42.98
CA ARG A 897 1.76 -1.26 -43.94
C ARG A 897 2.83 -0.64 -44.84
N ILE A 898 4.09 -0.73 -44.47
CA ILE A 898 5.21 -0.13 -45.21
C ILE A 898 6.10 -1.18 -45.89
N GLU A 899 5.99 -2.44 -45.49
CA GLU A 899 6.73 -3.56 -46.09
C GLU A 899 5.81 -4.44 -46.96
N SER A 900 6.09 -4.45 -48.26
CA SER A 900 5.33 -5.25 -49.23
C SER A 900 5.60 -6.74 -49.04
N GLY A 901 4.53 -7.54 -48.93
CA GLY A 901 4.61 -9.01 -48.81
C GLY A 901 4.71 -9.52 -47.37
N GLN A 902 4.73 -8.65 -46.36
CA GLN A 902 4.54 -9.08 -44.97
C GLN A 902 3.07 -9.41 -44.70
N ALA A 903 2.86 -10.41 -43.84
CA ALA A 903 1.55 -10.70 -43.27
C ALA A 903 1.00 -9.45 -42.55
N PRO A 904 -0.29 -9.11 -42.72
CA PRO A 904 -0.89 -7.93 -42.08
C PRO A 904 -0.81 -8.02 -40.56
N ALA A 905 -0.96 -6.90 -39.86
CA ALA A 905 -0.83 -6.89 -38.40
C ALA A 905 -1.90 -7.74 -37.68
N ASN A 906 -3.06 -7.98 -38.30
CA ASN A 906 -4.11 -8.86 -37.77
C ASN A 906 -3.99 -10.32 -38.24
N ASP A 907 -2.87 -10.70 -38.85
CA ASP A 907 -2.66 -12.06 -39.34
C ASP A 907 -2.61 -13.07 -38.16
N PRO A 908 -3.33 -14.21 -38.27
CA PRO A 908 -3.36 -15.23 -37.22
C PRO A 908 -1.97 -15.72 -36.79
N SER A 909 -0.99 -15.76 -37.70
CA SER A 909 0.38 -16.20 -37.40
C SER A 909 1.11 -15.32 -36.38
N ARG A 910 0.67 -14.08 -36.18
CA ARG A 910 1.30 -13.10 -35.27
C ARG A 910 0.71 -13.14 -33.86
N ILE A 911 -0.46 -13.73 -33.66
CA ILE A 911 -1.21 -13.64 -32.39
C ILE A 911 -0.38 -14.15 -31.21
N LYS A 912 0.40 -15.21 -31.42
CA LYS A 912 1.31 -15.78 -30.41
C LYS A 912 2.32 -14.75 -29.89
N ASP A 913 3.04 -14.11 -30.80
CA ASP A 913 4.04 -13.09 -30.44
C ASP A 913 3.37 -11.82 -29.90
N GLN A 914 2.19 -11.48 -30.41
CA GLN A 914 1.41 -10.35 -29.92
C GLN A 914 0.96 -10.54 -28.48
N ILE A 915 0.50 -11.73 -28.07
CA ILE A 915 0.15 -12.00 -26.68
C ILE A 915 1.38 -11.86 -25.76
N GLU A 916 2.55 -12.31 -26.21
CA GLU A 916 3.79 -12.20 -25.43
C GLU A 916 4.28 -10.75 -25.30
N LEU A 917 4.19 -9.99 -26.40
CA LEU A 917 4.75 -8.65 -26.52
C LEU A 917 3.76 -7.54 -26.15
N LEU A 918 2.46 -7.78 -26.16
CA LEU A 918 1.40 -6.82 -25.85
C LEU A 918 0.44 -7.41 -24.79
N PRO A 919 0.95 -7.77 -23.61
CA PRO A 919 0.14 -8.45 -22.62
C PRO A 919 -1.04 -7.57 -22.15
N GLY A 920 -2.21 -8.19 -21.97
CA GLY A 920 -3.46 -7.51 -21.62
C GLY A 920 -4.17 -6.77 -22.75
N LEU A 921 -3.51 -6.54 -23.89
CA LEU A 921 -4.07 -5.82 -25.05
C LEU A 921 -4.61 -6.74 -26.15
N ILE A 922 -4.19 -8.00 -26.16
CA ILE A 922 -4.62 -9.00 -27.13
C ILE A 922 -5.63 -9.92 -26.46
N ALA A 923 -6.87 -9.87 -26.94
CA ALA A 923 -7.96 -10.72 -26.49
C ALA A 923 -8.21 -11.92 -27.43
N ALA A 924 -7.48 -12.01 -28.55
CA ALA A 924 -7.55 -13.14 -29.46
C ALA A 924 -6.88 -14.37 -28.85
N HIS A 925 -7.42 -15.55 -29.13
CA HIS A 925 -6.79 -16.82 -28.80
C HIS A 925 -5.73 -17.16 -29.87
N VAL A 926 -4.73 -17.97 -29.52
CA VAL A 926 -3.72 -18.40 -30.49
C VAL A 926 -4.36 -19.43 -31.41
N PRO A 927 -4.38 -19.25 -32.74
CA PRO A 927 -4.85 -20.27 -33.66
C PRO A 927 -3.94 -21.49 -33.53
N VAL A 928 -4.52 -22.65 -33.27
CA VAL A 928 -3.79 -23.93 -33.19
C VAL A 928 -4.02 -24.66 -34.51
N ASP A 929 -2.96 -24.83 -35.30
CA ASP A 929 -3.00 -25.38 -36.67
C ASP A 929 -2.88 -26.91 -36.70
N HIS A 930 -3.58 -27.58 -35.77
CA HIS A 930 -3.71 -29.04 -35.76
C HIS A 930 -5.04 -29.47 -35.11
N ASP A 931 -5.56 -30.60 -35.59
CA ASP A 931 -6.72 -31.24 -34.99
C ASP A 931 -6.32 -32.11 -33.79
N LEU A 932 -7.32 -32.49 -32.98
CA LEU A 932 -7.18 -33.53 -31.97
C LEU A 932 -6.92 -34.90 -32.62
N ASN A 933 -5.88 -35.61 -32.18
CA ASN A 933 -5.51 -36.94 -32.69
C ASN A 933 -6.60 -37.98 -32.39
N LYS A 934 -7.22 -38.49 -33.46
CA LYS A 934 -8.36 -39.43 -33.39
C LYS A 934 -8.18 -40.69 -34.22
N ASP A 935 -6.96 -40.94 -34.68
CA ASP A 935 -6.61 -42.13 -35.45
C ASP A 935 -6.69 -43.42 -34.62
N LYS A 936 -6.57 -44.56 -35.30
CA LYS A 936 -6.74 -45.88 -34.69
C LYS A 936 -5.63 -46.20 -33.69
N ASP A 937 -4.41 -45.74 -33.94
CA ASP A 937 -3.25 -46.02 -33.10
C ASP A 937 -3.33 -45.19 -31.81
N THR A 938 -3.73 -43.92 -31.90
CA THR A 938 -4.02 -43.09 -30.73
C THR A 938 -5.11 -43.71 -29.84
N LYS A 939 -6.20 -44.21 -30.43
CA LYS A 939 -7.26 -44.90 -29.67
C LYS A 939 -6.78 -46.18 -29.00
N ALA A 940 -5.91 -46.95 -29.66
CA ALA A 940 -5.32 -48.15 -29.08
C ALA A 940 -4.40 -47.81 -27.91
N ALA A 941 -3.52 -46.81 -28.08
CA ALA A 941 -2.59 -46.34 -27.04
C ALA A 941 -3.33 -45.79 -25.81
N LEU A 942 -4.45 -45.07 -26.01
CA LEU A 942 -5.31 -44.64 -24.90
C LEU A 942 -5.96 -45.83 -24.20
N GLY A 943 -6.39 -46.85 -24.94
CA GLY A 943 -6.91 -48.09 -24.36
C GLY A 943 -5.87 -48.80 -23.47
N GLU A 944 -4.63 -48.91 -23.95
CA GLU A 944 -3.51 -49.47 -23.18
C GLU A 944 -3.21 -48.65 -21.92
N LEU A 945 -3.23 -47.32 -22.03
CA LEU A 945 -3.04 -46.40 -20.90
C LEU A 945 -4.11 -46.60 -19.81
N VAL A 946 -5.36 -46.83 -20.23
CA VAL A 946 -6.45 -47.16 -19.30
C VAL A 946 -6.21 -48.47 -18.57
N ASP A 947 -5.82 -49.50 -19.30
CA ASP A 947 -5.55 -50.81 -18.72
C ASP A 947 -4.35 -50.75 -17.76
N GLU A 948 -3.34 -49.93 -18.09
CA GLU A 948 -2.16 -49.66 -17.25
C GLU A 948 -2.56 -49.05 -15.89
N TYR A 949 -3.28 -47.92 -15.86
CA TYR A 949 -3.63 -47.32 -14.57
C TYR A 949 -4.68 -48.13 -13.79
N ARG A 950 -5.51 -48.93 -14.48
CA ARG A 950 -6.42 -49.88 -13.81
C ARG A 950 -5.68 -51.05 -13.18
N ALA A 951 -4.61 -51.53 -13.81
CA ALA A 951 -3.74 -52.54 -13.23
C ALA A 951 -2.97 -51.99 -12.02
N ALA A 952 -2.51 -50.74 -12.10
CA ALA A 952 -1.72 -50.08 -11.05
C ALA A 952 -2.56 -49.64 -9.83
N HIS A 953 -3.81 -49.22 -10.04
CA HIS A 953 -4.63 -48.58 -9.01
C HIS A 953 -6.05 -49.15 -8.84
N GLY A 954 -6.43 -50.16 -9.62
CA GLY A 954 -7.73 -50.81 -9.51
C GLY A 954 -7.89 -51.68 -8.25
N PRO A 955 -9.08 -52.28 -8.04
CA PRO A 955 -9.37 -53.09 -6.85
C PRO A 955 -8.51 -54.36 -6.72
N LYS A 956 -7.85 -54.76 -7.82
CA LYS A 956 -6.95 -55.92 -7.89
C LYS A 956 -5.46 -55.53 -7.85
N ALA A 957 -5.14 -54.25 -7.69
CA ALA A 957 -3.77 -53.77 -7.60
C ALA A 957 -3.14 -54.06 -6.23
N THR A 958 -1.82 -54.10 -6.17
CA THR A 958 -1.06 -54.20 -4.91
C THR A 958 -1.27 -53.01 -3.99
N THR A 959 -1.61 -51.85 -4.56
CA THR A 959 -2.00 -50.62 -3.87
C THR A 959 -3.37 -50.19 -4.39
N ALA A 960 -4.41 -50.90 -3.94
CA ALA A 960 -5.78 -50.71 -4.41
C ALA A 960 -6.31 -49.31 -4.05
N ASP A 961 -6.72 -48.57 -5.07
CA ASP A 961 -7.17 -47.19 -4.96
C ASP A 961 -8.50 -47.00 -5.69
N GLY A 962 -9.53 -47.74 -5.30
CA GLY A 962 -10.85 -47.69 -5.97
C GLY A 962 -10.86 -48.32 -7.36
N TYR A 963 -11.90 -48.07 -8.16
CA TYR A 963 -11.96 -48.50 -9.55
C TYR A 963 -11.76 -47.30 -10.49
N PRO A 964 -10.61 -47.20 -11.19
CA PRO A 964 -10.39 -46.09 -12.09
C PRO A 964 -11.43 -46.00 -13.23
N VAL A 965 -12.11 -44.86 -13.31
CA VAL A 965 -13.16 -44.52 -14.27
C VAL A 965 -12.52 -44.24 -15.63
N LYS A 966 -13.07 -44.84 -16.69
CA LYS A 966 -12.57 -44.65 -18.06
C LYS A 966 -12.90 -43.25 -18.57
N PRO A 967 -11.99 -42.57 -19.29
CA PRO A 967 -12.35 -41.37 -20.02
C PRO A 967 -13.38 -41.69 -21.11
N PHE A 968 -14.20 -40.71 -21.48
CA PHE A 968 -15.12 -40.83 -22.61
C PHE A 968 -14.53 -40.13 -23.83
N PHE A 969 -14.29 -40.93 -24.87
CA PHE A 969 -13.83 -40.43 -26.16
C PHE A 969 -15.06 -40.27 -27.09
N GLY A 970 -15.49 -39.03 -27.27
CA GLY A 970 -16.52 -38.67 -28.24
C GLY A 970 -16.12 -39.01 -29.68
N LYS A 971 -17.07 -39.46 -30.51
CA LYS A 971 -16.77 -39.90 -31.88
C LYS A 971 -16.26 -38.78 -32.79
N SER A 972 -16.65 -37.55 -32.50
CA SER A 972 -16.28 -36.33 -33.20
C SER A 972 -15.45 -35.42 -32.29
N ALA A 973 -14.64 -35.98 -31.39
CA ALA A 973 -13.93 -35.16 -30.42
C ALA A 973 -12.96 -34.19 -31.11
N ASP A 974 -13.09 -32.91 -30.75
CA ASP A 974 -12.31 -31.78 -31.26
C ASP A 974 -11.62 -31.02 -30.10
N PHE A 975 -12.07 -31.21 -28.86
CA PHE A 975 -11.48 -30.61 -27.65
C PHE A 975 -11.51 -31.56 -26.44
N MET A 976 -10.79 -31.20 -25.38
CA MET A 976 -10.65 -31.99 -24.15
C MET A 976 -11.30 -31.27 -22.95
N ILE A 977 -11.98 -32.01 -22.08
CA ILE A 977 -12.53 -31.51 -20.81
C ILE A 977 -11.86 -32.26 -19.65
N ILE A 978 -11.32 -31.51 -18.68
CA ILE A 978 -10.68 -32.04 -17.48
C ILE A 978 -11.44 -31.56 -16.24
N SER A 979 -12.08 -32.50 -15.55
CA SER A 979 -12.73 -32.29 -14.24
C SER A 979 -11.79 -32.61 -13.07
N ASP A 980 -12.18 -32.27 -11.84
CA ASP A 980 -11.40 -32.58 -10.64
C ASP A 980 -11.35 -34.08 -10.36
N ALA A 981 -12.50 -34.73 -10.38
CA ALA A 981 -12.67 -36.17 -10.16
C ALA A 981 -13.98 -36.68 -10.77
N PRO A 982 -14.09 -37.97 -11.11
CA PRO A 982 -15.36 -38.61 -11.44
C PRO A 982 -16.43 -38.43 -10.35
N GLY A 983 -17.66 -38.15 -10.77
CA GLY A 983 -18.84 -38.16 -9.92
C GLY A 983 -19.32 -39.58 -9.57
N ASN A 984 -20.27 -39.69 -8.63
CA ASN A 984 -20.79 -40.99 -8.18
C ASN A 984 -21.43 -41.81 -9.31
N GLU A 985 -22.08 -41.15 -10.26
CA GLU A 985 -22.73 -41.79 -11.40
C GLU A 985 -21.73 -42.27 -12.45
N GLU A 986 -20.68 -41.48 -12.70
CA GLU A 986 -19.56 -41.85 -13.57
C GLU A 986 -18.75 -43.02 -12.99
N ASP A 987 -18.61 -43.07 -11.66
CA ASP A 987 -18.00 -44.21 -10.95
C ASP A 987 -18.83 -45.49 -11.12
N THR A 988 -20.14 -45.40 -10.87
CA THR A 988 -21.06 -46.52 -11.02
C THR A 988 -21.14 -47.00 -12.47
N GLY A 989 -21.17 -46.07 -13.43
CA GLY A 989 -21.20 -46.35 -14.87
C GLY A 989 -19.83 -46.73 -15.45
N GLY A 990 -18.74 -46.47 -14.72
CA GLY A 990 -17.38 -46.76 -15.11
C GLY A 990 -16.82 -45.92 -16.26
N ILE A 991 -17.49 -44.81 -16.64
CA ILE A 991 -17.13 -43.91 -17.74
C ILE A 991 -17.41 -42.44 -17.40
N MET A 992 -16.49 -41.55 -17.79
CA MET A 992 -16.59 -40.10 -17.60
C MET A 992 -17.62 -39.44 -18.52
N GLY A 993 -18.08 -38.24 -18.16
CA GLY A 993 -18.92 -37.37 -18.99
C GLY A 993 -20.44 -37.66 -18.89
N PHE A 994 -20.85 -38.68 -18.13
CA PHE A 994 -22.25 -39.11 -17.98
C PHE A 994 -22.69 -39.07 -16.51
N SER A 995 -22.75 -37.85 -15.96
CA SER A 995 -23.31 -37.54 -14.63
C SER A 995 -24.35 -36.43 -14.76
N ILE A 996 -25.41 -36.46 -13.93
CA ILE A 996 -26.41 -35.40 -13.77
C ILE A 996 -25.72 -34.07 -13.46
N SER A 997 -24.62 -34.09 -12.69
CA SER A 997 -23.84 -32.89 -12.38
C SER A 997 -23.23 -32.22 -13.62
N ASN A 998 -23.11 -32.94 -14.74
CA ASN A 998 -22.56 -32.42 -15.99
C ASN A 998 -23.65 -31.90 -16.94
N ASN A 999 -24.94 -32.02 -16.60
CA ASN A 999 -26.03 -31.54 -17.48
C ASN A 999 -25.89 -30.05 -17.80
N ALA A 1000 -25.52 -29.23 -16.82
CA ALA A 1000 -25.27 -27.80 -17.03
C ALA A 1000 -24.09 -27.52 -18.00
N VAL A 1001 -23.09 -28.40 -18.01
CA VAL A 1001 -21.95 -28.35 -18.94
C VAL A 1001 -22.41 -28.76 -20.34
N VAL A 1002 -23.22 -29.82 -20.45
CA VAL A 1002 -23.79 -30.29 -21.72
C VAL A 1002 -24.72 -29.24 -22.33
N GLU A 1003 -25.57 -28.60 -21.52
CA GLU A 1003 -26.45 -27.50 -21.94
C GLU A 1003 -25.63 -26.31 -22.48
N ALA A 1004 -24.51 -25.98 -21.84
CA ALA A 1004 -23.62 -24.93 -22.33
C ALA A 1004 -22.89 -25.31 -23.63
N ILE A 1005 -22.49 -26.58 -23.78
CA ILE A 1005 -21.93 -27.13 -25.03
C ILE A 1005 -22.95 -27.00 -26.18
N GLU A 1006 -24.20 -27.42 -25.94
CA GLU A 1006 -25.28 -27.35 -26.92
C GLU A 1006 -25.63 -25.90 -27.28
N THR A 1007 -25.62 -24.99 -26.29
CA THR A 1007 -25.82 -23.54 -26.50
C THR A 1007 -24.74 -22.95 -27.42
N ALA A 1008 -23.52 -23.47 -27.35
CA ALA A 1008 -22.42 -23.08 -28.23
C ALA A 1008 -22.45 -23.78 -29.61
N SER A 1009 -23.55 -24.48 -29.95
CA SER A 1009 -23.70 -25.26 -31.19
C SER A 1009 -22.69 -26.39 -31.35
N LEU A 1010 -22.21 -26.94 -30.23
CA LEU A 1010 -21.37 -28.14 -30.15
C LEU A 1010 -22.20 -29.32 -29.60
N ASP A 1011 -21.68 -30.53 -29.72
CA ASP A 1011 -22.27 -31.75 -29.15
C ASP A 1011 -21.34 -32.35 -28.07
N ARG A 1012 -21.91 -33.07 -27.09
CA ARG A 1012 -21.12 -33.74 -26.06
C ARG A 1012 -20.07 -34.72 -26.61
N HIS A 1013 -20.29 -35.26 -27.82
CA HIS A 1013 -19.36 -36.14 -28.54
C HIS A 1013 -18.23 -35.36 -29.22
N ASN A 1014 -18.24 -34.03 -29.21
CA ASN A 1014 -17.10 -33.18 -29.57
C ASN A 1014 -16.05 -33.07 -28.47
N ALA A 1015 -16.30 -33.64 -27.29
CA ALA A 1015 -15.36 -33.61 -26.18
C ALA A 1015 -14.74 -34.98 -25.88
N TYR A 1016 -13.45 -34.96 -25.52
CA TYR A 1016 -12.79 -36.01 -24.76
C TYR A 1016 -12.90 -35.69 -23.26
N TRP A 1017 -13.65 -36.48 -22.50
CA TRP A 1017 -13.90 -36.24 -21.08
C TRP A 1017 -12.96 -37.05 -20.21
N THR A 1018 -12.24 -36.35 -19.33
CA THR A 1018 -11.35 -36.96 -18.36
C THR A 1018 -11.34 -36.18 -17.04
N ALA A 1019 -10.52 -36.61 -16.10
CA ALA A 1019 -10.34 -35.98 -14.81
C ALA A 1019 -8.88 -35.97 -14.37
N LEU A 1020 -8.57 -35.03 -13.47
CA LEU A 1020 -7.27 -34.87 -12.82
C LEU A 1020 -6.90 -36.10 -11.98
N ILE A 1021 -7.89 -36.68 -11.28
CA ILE A 1021 -7.77 -38.02 -10.68
C ILE A 1021 -8.74 -38.98 -11.34
N LYS A 1022 -8.35 -40.24 -11.53
CA LYS A 1022 -9.15 -41.21 -12.31
C LYS A 1022 -10.22 -41.92 -11.48
N ARG A 1023 -10.54 -41.46 -10.28
CA ARG A 1023 -11.50 -42.09 -9.36
C ARG A 1023 -12.24 -41.05 -8.50
N PRO A 1024 -13.36 -41.40 -7.85
CA PRO A 1024 -14.03 -40.48 -6.93
C PRO A 1024 -13.13 -39.99 -5.80
N LYS A 1025 -13.39 -38.75 -5.39
CA LYS A 1025 -12.74 -38.11 -4.24
C LYS A 1025 -13.11 -38.82 -2.93
N ARG A 1026 -12.12 -39.02 -2.06
CA ARG A 1026 -12.31 -39.62 -0.71
C ARG A 1026 -12.76 -38.62 0.36
N GLY A 1027 -12.84 -37.34 0.02
CA GLY A 1027 -13.24 -36.26 0.92
C GLY A 1027 -13.87 -35.10 0.15
N LYS A 1028 -13.99 -33.93 0.80
CA LYS A 1028 -14.59 -32.74 0.18
C LYS A 1028 -13.74 -32.16 -0.97
N GLN A 1029 -12.43 -32.40 -0.97
CA GLN A 1029 -11.48 -31.91 -1.98
C GLN A 1029 -10.49 -33.02 -2.37
N VAL A 1030 -9.90 -32.90 -3.55
CA VAL A 1030 -8.81 -33.75 -4.04
C VAL A 1030 -7.51 -33.35 -3.37
N THR A 1031 -6.74 -34.31 -2.86
CA THR A 1031 -5.46 -34.05 -2.18
C THR A 1031 -4.28 -33.96 -3.16
N PRO A 1032 -3.18 -33.25 -2.82
CA PRO A 1032 -1.97 -33.20 -3.66
C PRO A 1032 -1.34 -34.57 -3.96
N ASP A 1033 -1.40 -35.50 -3.01
CA ASP A 1033 -0.87 -36.86 -3.20
C ASP A 1033 -1.73 -37.64 -4.20
N GLU A 1034 -3.05 -37.51 -4.15
CA GLU A 1034 -3.95 -38.10 -5.15
C GLU A 1034 -3.69 -37.56 -6.55
N ILE A 1035 -3.46 -36.25 -6.69
CA ILE A 1035 -3.10 -35.64 -7.98
C ILE A 1035 -1.79 -36.22 -8.48
N LYS A 1036 -0.74 -36.27 -7.64
CA LYS A 1036 0.58 -36.77 -8.01
C LYS A 1036 0.54 -38.23 -8.49
N THR A 1037 -0.37 -39.04 -7.95
CA THR A 1037 -0.56 -40.43 -8.40
C THR A 1037 -1.09 -40.52 -9.82
N TYR A 1038 -2.05 -39.66 -10.20
CA TYR A 1038 -2.74 -39.76 -11.50
C TYR A 1038 -2.24 -38.79 -12.58
N GLU A 1039 -1.48 -37.76 -12.21
CA GLU A 1039 -0.89 -36.75 -13.09
C GLU A 1039 -0.11 -37.36 -14.28
N PRO A 1040 0.75 -38.38 -14.11
CA PRO A 1040 1.46 -38.99 -15.25
C PRO A 1040 0.53 -39.58 -16.31
N TYR A 1041 -0.64 -40.09 -15.92
CA TYR A 1041 -1.61 -40.63 -16.86
C TYR A 1041 -2.35 -39.51 -17.61
N LEU A 1042 -2.69 -38.42 -16.92
CA LEU A 1042 -3.29 -37.26 -17.58
C LEU A 1042 -2.33 -36.61 -18.59
N GLU A 1043 -1.05 -36.46 -18.24
CA GLU A 1043 -0.04 -35.91 -19.15
C GLU A 1043 0.11 -36.78 -20.41
N ARG A 1044 0.11 -38.12 -20.26
CA ARG A 1044 0.12 -39.04 -21.41
C ARG A 1044 -1.17 -38.98 -22.22
N GLU A 1045 -2.33 -38.77 -21.62
CA GLU A 1045 -3.58 -38.53 -22.37
C GLU A 1045 -3.46 -37.27 -23.24
N ILE A 1046 -2.93 -36.16 -22.70
CA ILE A 1046 -2.74 -34.90 -23.43
C ILE A 1046 -1.70 -35.08 -24.54
N GLU A 1047 -0.59 -35.76 -24.27
CA GLU A 1047 0.47 -36.04 -25.25
C GLU A 1047 -0.03 -36.87 -26.43
N LEU A 1048 -0.83 -37.91 -26.16
CA LEU A 1048 -1.40 -38.76 -27.21
C LEU A 1048 -2.45 -38.02 -28.05
N LEU A 1049 -3.34 -37.27 -27.38
CA LEU A 1049 -4.46 -36.60 -28.04
C LEU A 1049 -4.08 -35.31 -28.76
N GLN A 1050 -3.03 -34.61 -28.30
CA GLN A 1050 -2.67 -33.26 -28.76
C GLN A 1050 -3.92 -32.36 -28.96
N PRO A 1051 -4.73 -32.14 -27.91
CA PRO A 1051 -5.98 -31.41 -28.06
C PRO A 1051 -5.69 -29.92 -28.36
N PRO A 1052 -6.30 -29.31 -29.38
CA PRO A 1052 -6.11 -27.89 -29.66
C PRO A 1052 -6.75 -26.98 -28.60
N VAL A 1053 -7.79 -27.49 -27.91
CA VAL A 1053 -8.50 -26.80 -26.83
C VAL A 1053 -8.66 -27.72 -25.61
N ILE A 1054 -8.33 -27.20 -24.42
CA ILE A 1054 -8.48 -27.91 -23.13
C ILE A 1054 -9.35 -27.05 -22.19
N VAL A 1055 -10.46 -27.60 -21.70
CA VAL A 1055 -11.34 -26.95 -20.74
C VAL A 1055 -11.07 -27.49 -19.33
N LEU A 1056 -10.73 -26.61 -18.39
CA LEU A 1056 -10.49 -26.98 -17.00
C LEU A 1056 -11.73 -26.68 -16.14
N LEU A 1057 -12.41 -27.72 -15.67
CA LEU A 1057 -13.58 -27.59 -14.81
C LEU A 1057 -13.17 -27.68 -13.34
N GLY A 1058 -13.20 -26.54 -12.64
CA GLY A 1058 -13.00 -26.44 -11.20
C GLY A 1058 -11.71 -25.76 -10.76
N SER A 1059 -11.70 -25.19 -9.55
CA SER A 1059 -10.53 -24.44 -9.06
C SER A 1059 -9.29 -25.31 -8.86
N THR A 1060 -9.46 -26.60 -8.58
CA THR A 1060 -8.34 -27.55 -8.39
C THR A 1060 -7.63 -27.83 -9.71
N THR A 1061 -8.38 -28.06 -10.80
CA THR A 1061 -7.81 -28.29 -12.14
C THR A 1061 -7.09 -27.03 -12.63
N VAL A 1062 -7.72 -25.85 -12.50
CA VAL A 1062 -7.08 -24.57 -12.86
C VAL A 1062 -5.76 -24.35 -12.11
N ARG A 1063 -5.71 -24.62 -10.80
CA ARG A 1063 -4.48 -24.45 -10.00
C ARG A 1063 -3.39 -25.48 -10.32
N HIS A 1064 -3.76 -26.66 -10.82
CA HIS A 1064 -2.79 -27.64 -11.28
C HIS A 1064 -2.03 -27.14 -12.51
N PHE A 1065 -2.75 -26.63 -13.51
CA PHE A 1065 -2.14 -26.06 -14.71
C PHE A 1065 -1.53 -24.67 -14.48
N PHE A 1066 -2.05 -23.91 -13.52
CA PHE A 1066 -1.61 -22.56 -13.17
C PHE A 1066 -1.41 -22.41 -11.64
N PRO A 1067 -0.26 -22.83 -11.08
CA PRO A 1067 -0.01 -22.81 -9.63
C PRO A 1067 -0.15 -21.43 -8.96
N ASP A 1068 0.04 -20.35 -9.74
CA ASP A 1068 -0.08 -18.97 -9.29
C ASP A 1068 -1.49 -18.38 -9.42
N PHE A 1069 -2.49 -19.18 -9.82
CA PHE A 1069 -3.87 -18.75 -9.97
C PHE A 1069 -4.45 -18.23 -8.65
N LYS A 1070 -4.98 -16.99 -8.67
CA LYS A 1070 -5.63 -16.33 -7.54
C LYS A 1070 -7.12 -16.15 -7.79
N GLY A 1071 -7.93 -16.25 -6.73
CA GLY A 1071 -9.39 -16.07 -6.80
C GLY A 1071 -10.16 -17.37 -7.04
N LYS A 1072 -11.45 -17.23 -7.37
CA LYS A 1072 -12.32 -18.36 -7.72
C LYS A 1072 -12.33 -18.57 -9.25
N ALA A 1073 -12.34 -19.81 -9.71
CA ALA A 1073 -12.37 -20.11 -11.15
C ALA A 1073 -13.61 -19.52 -11.85
N SER A 1074 -14.75 -19.47 -11.17
CA SER A 1074 -16.00 -18.88 -11.67
C SER A 1074 -15.89 -17.39 -12.03
N GLU A 1075 -14.96 -16.65 -11.40
CA GLU A 1075 -14.74 -15.22 -11.68
C GLU A 1075 -13.93 -14.99 -12.96
N GLN A 1076 -13.28 -16.04 -13.47
CA GLN A 1076 -12.47 -16.03 -14.70
C GLN A 1076 -13.01 -17.01 -15.75
N ALA A 1077 -14.30 -17.38 -15.65
CA ALA A 1077 -14.96 -18.29 -16.57
C ALA A 1077 -14.82 -17.79 -18.03
N GLY A 1078 -14.45 -18.68 -18.95
CA GLY A 1078 -14.26 -18.39 -20.37
C GLY A 1078 -12.95 -17.71 -20.72
N LYS A 1079 -12.07 -17.46 -19.74
CA LYS A 1079 -10.74 -16.93 -20.03
C LYS A 1079 -9.88 -17.97 -20.75
N VAL A 1080 -9.38 -17.61 -21.92
CA VAL A 1080 -8.48 -18.43 -22.75
C VAL A 1080 -7.02 -18.11 -22.41
N ILE A 1081 -6.22 -19.15 -22.22
CA ILE A 1081 -4.78 -19.06 -21.95
C ILE A 1081 -4.06 -20.06 -22.85
N TYR A 1082 -3.24 -19.57 -23.77
CA TYR A 1082 -2.42 -20.45 -24.60
C TYR A 1082 -1.27 -21.08 -23.79
N SER A 1083 -1.17 -22.41 -23.83
CA SER A 1083 -0.06 -23.15 -23.24
C SER A 1083 0.96 -23.55 -24.28
N LYS A 1084 2.16 -22.95 -24.21
CA LYS A 1084 3.29 -23.36 -25.06
C LYS A 1084 3.74 -24.81 -24.78
N LYS A 1085 3.51 -25.33 -23.58
CA LYS A 1085 3.87 -26.71 -23.21
C LYS A 1085 3.04 -27.74 -23.99
N TYR A 1086 1.74 -27.49 -24.11
CA TYR A 1086 0.79 -28.41 -24.73
C TYR A 1086 0.41 -28.01 -26.17
N ASP A 1087 0.87 -26.85 -26.63
CA ASP A 1087 0.44 -26.20 -27.87
C ASP A 1087 -1.08 -26.08 -27.99
N ALA A 1088 -1.76 -25.74 -26.88
CA ALA A 1088 -3.21 -25.77 -26.76
C ALA A 1088 -3.76 -24.50 -26.10
N ASN A 1089 -4.97 -24.09 -26.49
CA ASN A 1089 -5.74 -23.07 -25.79
C ASN A 1089 -6.42 -23.69 -24.56
N ILE A 1090 -6.00 -23.28 -23.35
CA ILE A 1090 -6.59 -23.71 -22.09
C ILE A 1090 -7.67 -22.71 -21.68
N ILE A 1091 -8.90 -23.19 -21.52
CA ILE A 1091 -10.06 -22.38 -21.14
C ILE A 1091 -10.40 -22.64 -19.67
N ILE A 1092 -10.45 -21.57 -18.88
CA ILE A 1092 -10.85 -21.63 -17.47
C ILE A 1092 -12.36 -21.80 -17.38
N GLY A 1093 -12.80 -22.96 -16.91
CA GLY A 1093 -14.15 -23.22 -16.44
C GLY A 1093 -14.21 -23.32 -14.92
N PHE A 1094 -15.37 -23.68 -14.39
CA PHE A 1094 -15.60 -23.84 -12.96
C PHE A 1094 -16.41 -25.11 -12.67
N SER A 1095 -16.58 -25.47 -11.40
CA SER A 1095 -17.28 -26.70 -11.06
C SER A 1095 -18.77 -26.55 -11.40
N PRO A 1096 -19.40 -27.46 -12.16
CA PRO A 1096 -20.81 -27.34 -12.49
C PRO A 1096 -21.73 -27.49 -11.27
N GLY A 1097 -21.24 -28.07 -10.17
CA GLY A 1097 -21.95 -28.06 -8.88
C GLY A 1097 -22.19 -26.65 -8.32
N GLU A 1098 -21.44 -25.63 -8.75
CA GLU A 1098 -21.70 -24.24 -8.36
C GLU A 1098 -22.99 -23.69 -8.97
N ILE A 1099 -23.40 -24.18 -10.15
CA ILE A 1099 -24.62 -23.76 -10.85
C ILE A 1099 -25.85 -24.31 -10.13
N TYR A 1100 -25.74 -25.51 -9.56
CA TYR A 1100 -26.80 -26.08 -8.72
C TYR A 1100 -27.14 -25.19 -7.50
N HIS A 1101 -26.15 -24.49 -6.96
CA HIS A 1101 -26.33 -23.56 -5.83
C HIS A 1101 -26.66 -22.12 -6.26
N ASP A 1102 -26.34 -21.75 -7.50
CA ASP A 1102 -26.49 -20.41 -8.05
C ASP A 1102 -26.80 -20.52 -9.57
N PRO A 1103 -28.08 -20.67 -9.95
CA PRO A 1103 -28.49 -20.91 -11.33
C PRO A 1103 -28.04 -19.82 -12.32
N ASP A 1104 -27.85 -18.58 -11.85
CA ASP A 1104 -27.39 -17.46 -12.68
C ASP A 1104 -25.98 -17.70 -13.26
N LYS A 1105 -25.20 -18.59 -12.63
CA LYS A 1105 -23.88 -18.99 -13.16
C LYS A 1105 -23.96 -19.80 -14.45
N GLN A 1106 -25.14 -20.25 -14.89
CA GLN A 1106 -25.29 -20.90 -16.19
C GLN A 1106 -24.80 -19.98 -17.32
N GLU A 1107 -25.02 -18.66 -17.23
CA GLU A 1107 -24.52 -17.71 -18.23
C GLU A 1107 -22.98 -17.69 -18.29
N ASN A 1108 -22.30 -17.81 -17.15
CA ASN A 1108 -20.84 -17.92 -17.11
C ASN A 1108 -20.35 -19.23 -17.73
N MET A 1109 -21.08 -20.34 -17.54
CA MET A 1109 -20.74 -21.61 -18.19
C MET A 1109 -20.97 -21.55 -19.70
N ASN A 1110 -22.03 -20.86 -20.15
CA ASN A 1110 -22.26 -20.60 -21.57
C ASN A 1110 -21.09 -19.80 -22.17
N GLN A 1111 -20.52 -18.84 -21.44
CA GLN A 1111 -19.31 -18.11 -21.88
C GLN A 1111 -18.08 -19.02 -22.00
N VAL A 1112 -17.94 -20.04 -21.14
CA VAL A 1112 -16.84 -21.03 -21.24
C VAL A 1112 -16.91 -21.75 -22.58
N PHE A 1113 -18.08 -22.25 -22.96
CA PHE A 1113 -18.22 -23.04 -24.19
C PHE A 1113 -18.40 -22.19 -25.45
N ALA A 1114 -18.86 -20.95 -25.33
CA ALA A 1114 -18.72 -19.97 -26.40
C ALA A 1114 -17.23 -19.75 -26.73
N ALA A 1115 -16.36 -19.63 -25.72
CA ALA A 1115 -14.92 -19.53 -25.95
C ALA A 1115 -14.31 -20.81 -26.57
N VAL A 1116 -14.86 -22.00 -26.25
CA VAL A 1116 -14.47 -23.26 -26.91
C VAL A 1116 -14.81 -23.20 -28.40
N ALA A 1117 -16.07 -22.87 -28.74
CA ALA A 1117 -16.52 -22.76 -30.12
C ALA A 1117 -15.69 -21.72 -30.90
N ASP A 1118 -15.43 -20.56 -30.30
CA ASP A 1118 -14.59 -19.51 -30.87
C ASP A 1118 -13.14 -20.00 -31.14
N CYS A 1119 -12.58 -20.86 -30.28
CA CYS A 1119 -11.22 -21.40 -30.47
C CYS A 1119 -11.15 -22.53 -31.51
N LEU A 1120 -12.27 -23.17 -31.84
CA LEU A 1120 -12.37 -24.26 -32.81
C LEU A 1120 -12.78 -23.77 -34.21
N SER A 1121 -13.33 -22.55 -34.31
CA SER A 1121 -13.69 -21.89 -35.57
C SER A 1121 -12.51 -21.21 -36.23
#